data_AF-A0A7X8BY32-F1
#
_entry.id   AF-A0A7X8BY32-F1
#
_cell.length_a   1.000
_cell.length_b   1.000
_cell.length_c   1.000
_cell.angle_alpha   90.00
_cell.angle_beta   90.00
_cell.angle_gamma   90.00
#
_symmetry.space_group_name_H-M   'P 1'
#
loop_
_entity.id
_entity.type
_entity.pdbx_description
1 polymer ?
#
loop_
_entity_poly.entity_id
_entity_poly.type
_entity_poly.pdbx_seq_one_letter_code
_entity_poly.pdbx_strand_id
1 'polypeptide(L)'
;MALTIITLIKQVPLPSEMRMGDDGLMDRTKAKSITNIDCQFGLEAGLQLKKRYPDARMIVCSMGPQSFEQSLKRSISMGYDEAYLLSDRKLGGSDTFATGLAISTMLKHLGFHKDSKEPFIILSGRQSSDGDTAHVPSQVAEAMGLPQATFIERIEANPDGTITARRIIEGGYQILKLPMPCVISFTPTGIKPRKPSLLGAMKARRSQIVVKSVDDIKMSEENQKLIGINGSPTLVAGIENIESDRPPIMMAVGNSEKELVDSLIENIEKGGNELVKKEAKAKKEVDTTGMEVVDLRGDNKGIITWAEVTGDKIGRPSLELLTPARHLAEQLGNDTKITTVLIGKNVKHLAQTLFEHGTDEVVVVEHDKLEEYLILPFADIMTQIICQRKPEIALFAATTAGRELAPRVGMKTSSGVTADCTALEIGDYVDRKNSRVIRPILHSRRPTFGDSKLATILGSVYPQISTARAGTFAVPEVQAGRTGNIIEFQPTLKDEDFVTSIVETVRGDGGLTSLFEADIIVSGGRGTVGEELKLVKELAEALKQQGYKAEWACSRVVVDEGYAEYARQVGQTGKTVRPKIYIAVGISGAIQHLAGIKEVGKIIAINQNPKANIFRHADFGVCGLYQDILPELIERVKQGYAFGVTK
;
A
#
# COMPACT_ATOMS: atom_id res chain seq x y z
N MET A 1 -8.22 21.70 -28.68
CA MET A 1 -7.28 20.56 -28.88
C MET A 1 -7.98 19.30 -28.42
N ALA A 2 -7.99 18.23 -29.22
CA ALA A 2 -8.63 16.98 -28.84
C ALA A 2 -7.78 16.27 -27.77
N LEU A 3 -8.27 16.25 -26.53
CA LEU A 3 -7.62 15.54 -25.41
C LEU A 3 -7.87 14.03 -25.56
N THR A 4 -6.85 13.20 -25.34
CA THR A 4 -7.07 11.75 -25.20
C THR A 4 -7.03 11.34 -23.73
N ILE A 5 -8.08 10.68 -23.26
CA ILE A 5 -8.17 10.15 -21.89
C ILE A 5 -8.05 8.64 -21.96
N ILE A 6 -6.94 8.11 -21.45
CA ILE A 6 -6.63 6.69 -21.42
C ILE A 6 -6.89 6.19 -20.00
N THR A 7 -7.55 5.05 -19.83
CA THR A 7 -7.77 4.47 -18.50
C THR A 7 -7.31 3.03 -18.45
N LEU A 8 -6.40 2.75 -17.53
CA LEU A 8 -5.85 1.42 -17.27
C LEU A 8 -6.74 0.71 -16.26
N ILE A 9 -7.24 -0.46 -16.64
CA ILE A 9 -8.03 -1.31 -15.77
C ILE A 9 -7.40 -2.70 -15.63
N LYS A 10 -7.69 -3.35 -14.50
CA LYS A 10 -7.35 -4.73 -14.22
C LYS A 10 -8.61 -5.48 -13.82
N GLN A 11 -8.74 -6.74 -14.20
CA GLN A 11 -9.72 -7.62 -13.55
C GLN A 11 -9.08 -8.40 -12.41
N VAL A 12 -9.86 -8.57 -11.36
CA VAL A 12 -9.50 -9.33 -10.17
C VAL A 12 -10.59 -10.38 -9.91
N PRO A 13 -10.25 -11.48 -9.24
CA PRO A 13 -11.26 -12.46 -8.86
C PRO A 13 -12.29 -11.86 -7.91
N LEU A 14 -13.52 -12.37 -7.95
CA LEU A 14 -14.47 -12.12 -6.87
C LEU A 14 -13.92 -12.66 -5.54
N PRO A 15 -13.87 -11.83 -4.47
CA PRO A 15 -13.43 -12.28 -3.15
C PRO A 15 -14.21 -13.49 -2.62
N SER A 16 -15.48 -13.64 -3.00
CA SER A 16 -16.37 -14.73 -2.56
C SER A 16 -16.22 -16.05 -3.32
N GLU A 17 -15.56 -16.07 -4.48
CA GLU A 17 -15.44 -17.26 -5.35
C GLU A 17 -13.97 -17.71 -5.52
N MET A 18 -13.06 -17.16 -4.72
CA MET A 18 -11.63 -17.38 -4.86
C MET A 18 -11.25 -18.78 -4.35
N ARG A 19 -10.86 -19.69 -5.26
CA ARG A 19 -10.31 -21.03 -4.96
C ARG A 19 -8.94 -21.17 -5.64
N MET A 20 -7.99 -21.78 -4.96
CA MET A 20 -6.67 -22.10 -5.52
C MET A 20 -6.61 -23.58 -5.89
N GLY A 21 -5.84 -23.89 -6.93
CA GLY A 21 -5.46 -25.25 -7.26
C GLY A 21 -4.37 -25.75 -6.30
N ASP A 22 -4.06 -27.04 -6.38
CA ASP A 22 -3.07 -27.71 -5.53
C ASP A 22 -1.63 -27.21 -5.76
N ASP A 23 -1.41 -26.41 -6.81
CA ASP A 23 -0.12 -25.81 -7.20
C ASP A 23 0.15 -24.44 -6.54
N GLY A 24 -0.78 -23.96 -5.70
CA GLY A 24 -0.66 -22.64 -5.09
C GLY A 24 -0.92 -21.49 -6.07
N LEU A 25 -1.36 -21.77 -7.31
CA LEU A 25 -1.89 -20.79 -8.23
C LEU A 25 -3.43 -20.81 -8.17
N MET A 26 -4.03 -19.69 -8.55
CA MET A 26 -5.48 -19.58 -8.55
C MET A 26 -6.09 -20.44 -9.67
N ASP A 27 -7.12 -21.23 -9.36
CA ASP A 27 -7.93 -21.89 -10.38
C ASP A 27 -8.80 -20.85 -11.10
N ARG A 28 -8.28 -20.35 -12.23
CA ARG A 28 -8.90 -19.31 -13.04
C ARG A 28 -10.04 -19.84 -13.91
N THR A 29 -10.32 -21.15 -13.91
CA THR A 29 -11.34 -21.74 -14.81
C THR A 29 -12.77 -21.58 -14.29
N LYS A 30 -12.95 -21.35 -12.97
CA LYS A 30 -14.28 -21.29 -12.33
C LYS A 30 -14.62 -20.00 -11.57
N ALA A 31 -13.65 -19.14 -11.27
CA ALA A 31 -13.91 -17.92 -10.51
C ALA A 31 -14.38 -16.79 -11.44
N LYS A 32 -15.58 -16.24 -11.21
CA LYS A 32 -16.00 -15.02 -11.91
C LYS A 32 -15.06 -13.88 -11.54
N SER A 33 -14.56 -13.19 -12.55
CA SER A 33 -13.71 -12.01 -12.39
C SER A 33 -14.54 -10.74 -12.50
N ILE A 34 -14.13 -9.69 -11.80
CA ILE A 34 -14.73 -8.36 -11.86
C ILE A 34 -13.66 -7.33 -12.19
N THR A 35 -14.08 -6.20 -12.75
CA THR A 35 -13.23 -5.01 -12.78
C THR A 35 -12.84 -4.64 -11.36
N ASN A 36 -11.54 -4.51 -11.12
CA ASN A 36 -11.01 -4.11 -9.83
C ASN A 36 -11.72 -2.84 -9.32
N ILE A 37 -12.05 -2.82 -8.02
CA ILE A 37 -12.88 -1.77 -7.42
C ILE A 37 -12.21 -0.40 -7.59
N ASP A 38 -10.93 -0.28 -7.24
CA ASP A 38 -10.19 0.99 -7.36
C ASP A 38 -10.12 1.47 -8.83
N CYS A 39 -10.08 0.56 -9.81
CA CYS A 39 -10.08 0.93 -11.23
C CYS A 39 -11.40 1.61 -11.66
N GLN A 40 -12.50 1.38 -10.95
CA GLN A 40 -13.79 2.04 -11.25
C GLN A 40 -13.73 3.55 -10.97
N PHE A 41 -12.91 3.99 -10.02
CA PHE A 41 -12.70 5.40 -9.73
C PHE A 41 -11.89 6.10 -10.83
N GLY A 42 -10.88 5.42 -11.38
CA GLY A 42 -10.16 5.89 -12.56
C GLY A 42 -11.07 6.02 -13.79
N LEU A 43 -11.96 5.05 -14.01
CA LEU A 43 -12.98 5.13 -15.08
C LEU A 43 -13.93 6.31 -14.87
N GLU A 44 -14.42 6.51 -13.65
CA GLU A 44 -15.33 7.61 -13.32
C GLU A 44 -14.64 8.97 -13.50
N ALA A 45 -13.40 9.13 -13.05
CA ALA A 45 -12.63 10.36 -13.22
C ALA A 45 -12.47 10.73 -14.70
N GLY A 46 -12.19 9.75 -15.58
CA GLY A 46 -12.14 9.97 -17.02
C GLY A 46 -13.47 10.46 -17.59
N LEU A 47 -14.58 9.88 -17.15
CA LEU A 47 -15.92 10.30 -17.57
C LEU A 47 -16.34 11.67 -17.03
N GLN A 48 -15.70 12.17 -15.97
CA GLN A 48 -15.88 13.54 -15.50
C GLN A 48 -15.06 14.54 -16.30
N LEU A 49 -13.81 14.20 -16.61
CA LEU A 49 -13.00 14.99 -17.52
C LEU A 49 -13.67 15.13 -18.90
N LYS A 50 -14.30 14.07 -19.42
CA LYS A 50 -15.07 14.15 -20.68
C LYS A 50 -16.20 15.19 -20.64
N LYS A 51 -16.80 15.48 -19.47
CA LYS A 51 -17.81 16.56 -19.37
C LYS A 51 -17.21 17.94 -19.60
N ARG A 52 -15.93 18.13 -19.22
CA ARG A 52 -15.17 19.37 -19.43
C ARG A 52 -14.54 19.43 -20.83
N TYR A 53 -14.21 18.27 -21.40
CA TYR A 53 -13.70 18.10 -22.75
C TYR A 53 -14.64 17.18 -23.55
N PRO A 54 -15.76 17.71 -24.10
CA PRO A 54 -16.75 16.89 -24.80
C PRO A 54 -16.19 16.11 -25.99
N ASP A 55 -15.19 16.68 -26.65
CA ASP A 55 -14.50 16.09 -27.80
C ASP A 55 -13.34 15.16 -27.40
N ALA A 56 -13.17 14.87 -26.09
CA ALA A 56 -12.11 13.99 -25.63
C ALA A 56 -12.31 12.56 -26.12
N ARG A 57 -11.25 12.00 -26.69
CA ARG A 57 -11.18 10.60 -27.11
C ARG A 57 -10.99 9.70 -25.88
N MET A 58 -11.92 8.78 -25.63
CA MET A 58 -11.87 7.91 -24.45
C MET A 58 -11.38 6.52 -24.78
N ILE A 59 -10.22 6.14 -24.24
CA ILE A 59 -9.60 4.84 -24.45
C ILE A 59 -9.53 4.08 -23.13
N VAL A 60 -9.95 2.82 -23.12
CA VAL A 60 -9.72 1.90 -21.99
C VAL A 60 -8.74 0.82 -22.40
N CYS A 61 -7.76 0.54 -21.54
CA CYS A 61 -6.72 -0.45 -21.79
C CYS A 61 -6.67 -1.46 -20.64
N SER A 62 -6.39 -2.71 -20.96
CA SER A 62 -6.13 -3.77 -19.99
C SER A 62 -5.06 -4.72 -20.50
N MET A 63 -4.38 -5.39 -19.56
CA MET A 63 -3.52 -6.54 -19.86
C MET A 63 -4.11 -7.78 -19.17
N GLY A 64 -4.17 -8.91 -19.87
CA GLY A 64 -4.67 -10.16 -19.29
C GLY A 64 -5.22 -11.15 -20.31
N PRO A 65 -5.82 -12.27 -19.84
CA PRO A 65 -6.42 -13.26 -20.72
C PRO A 65 -7.64 -12.69 -21.47
N GLN A 66 -8.06 -13.37 -22.53
CA GLN A 66 -9.17 -12.92 -23.39
C GLN A 66 -10.51 -12.75 -22.65
N SER A 67 -10.73 -13.45 -21.54
CA SER A 67 -11.90 -13.21 -20.66
C SER A 67 -11.98 -11.76 -20.16
N PHE A 68 -10.90 -10.98 -20.29
CA PHE A 68 -10.87 -9.60 -19.87
C PHE A 68 -11.73 -8.65 -20.73
N GLU A 69 -12.09 -9.07 -21.94
CA GLU A 69 -12.98 -8.34 -22.85
C GLU A 69 -14.31 -7.92 -22.20
N GLN A 70 -14.84 -8.71 -21.26
CA GLN A 70 -16.11 -8.38 -20.58
C GLN A 70 -16.03 -7.07 -19.78
N SER A 71 -14.93 -6.83 -19.05
CA SER A 71 -14.76 -5.56 -18.32
C SER A 71 -14.48 -4.38 -19.24
N LEU A 72 -13.82 -4.62 -20.37
CA LEU A 72 -13.61 -3.59 -21.40
C LEU A 72 -14.93 -3.19 -22.05
N LYS A 73 -15.79 -4.16 -22.40
CA LYS A 73 -17.16 -3.88 -22.87
C LYS A 73 -17.98 -3.13 -21.83
N ARG A 74 -17.85 -3.47 -20.55
CA ARG A 74 -18.49 -2.72 -19.46
C ARG A 74 -17.99 -1.28 -19.39
N SER A 75 -16.71 -1.03 -19.66
CA SER A 75 -16.16 0.33 -19.69
C SER A 75 -16.70 1.14 -20.87
N ILE A 76 -16.83 0.51 -22.06
CA ILE A 76 -17.52 1.11 -23.22
C ILE A 76 -18.97 1.46 -22.87
N SER A 77 -19.68 0.60 -22.15
CA SER A 77 -21.07 0.87 -21.75
C SER A 77 -21.23 1.98 -20.70
N MET A 78 -20.14 2.38 -20.04
CA MET A 78 -20.11 3.55 -19.17
C MET A 78 -19.84 4.87 -19.93
N GLY A 79 -19.27 4.82 -21.14
CA GLY A 79 -19.03 6.00 -21.97
C GLY A 79 -17.68 6.07 -22.69
N TYR A 80 -16.86 5.01 -22.59
CA TYR A 80 -15.60 4.92 -23.35
C TYR A 80 -15.86 4.65 -24.84
N ASP A 81 -14.89 5.02 -25.68
CA ASP A 81 -15.01 4.98 -27.14
C ASP A 81 -14.28 3.77 -27.72
N GLU A 82 -13.06 3.53 -27.25
CA GLU A 82 -12.20 2.45 -27.72
C GLU A 82 -11.71 1.59 -26.56
N ALA A 83 -11.43 0.32 -26.86
CA ALA A 83 -10.90 -0.62 -25.89
C ALA A 83 -9.78 -1.48 -26.48
N TYR A 84 -8.66 -1.54 -25.77
CA TYR A 84 -7.49 -2.32 -26.13
C TYR A 84 -7.18 -3.36 -25.05
N LEU A 85 -6.95 -4.60 -25.48
CA LEU A 85 -6.53 -5.69 -24.61
C LEU A 85 -5.17 -6.21 -25.07
N LEU A 86 -4.16 -6.08 -24.22
CA LEU A 86 -2.89 -6.79 -24.41
C LEU A 86 -3.04 -8.21 -23.87
N SER A 87 -3.09 -9.20 -24.76
CA SER A 87 -3.30 -10.61 -24.43
C SER A 87 -2.32 -11.50 -25.16
N ASP A 88 -1.44 -12.14 -24.39
CA ASP A 88 -0.44 -13.08 -24.91
C ASP A 88 -0.07 -14.09 -23.81
N ARG A 89 0.25 -15.33 -24.20
CA ARG A 89 0.77 -16.34 -23.28
C ARG A 89 2.13 -15.95 -22.71
N LYS A 90 2.96 -15.22 -23.47
CA LYS A 90 4.27 -14.71 -23.04
C LYS A 90 4.17 -13.77 -21.83
N LEU A 91 3.02 -13.13 -21.62
CA LEU A 91 2.75 -12.24 -20.48
C LEU A 91 2.30 -12.99 -19.22
N GLY A 92 2.08 -14.30 -19.31
CA GLY A 92 1.62 -15.14 -18.20
C GLY A 92 2.60 -15.10 -17.01
N GLY A 93 2.07 -14.86 -15.82
CA GLY A 93 2.86 -14.81 -14.59
C GLY A 93 3.74 -13.56 -14.43
N SER A 94 3.51 -12.52 -15.23
CA SER A 94 4.21 -11.24 -15.09
C SER A 94 4.00 -10.62 -13.71
N ASP A 95 5.09 -10.14 -13.11
CA ASP A 95 5.04 -9.26 -11.95
C ASP A 95 4.65 -7.82 -12.32
N THR A 96 4.72 -6.91 -11.35
CA THR A 96 4.35 -5.52 -11.58
C THR A 96 5.28 -4.79 -12.55
N PHE A 97 6.59 -5.04 -12.48
CA PHE A 97 7.58 -4.44 -13.39
C PHE A 97 7.29 -4.85 -14.83
N ALA A 98 7.19 -6.16 -15.08
CA ALA A 98 6.86 -6.72 -16.39
C ALA A 98 5.52 -6.18 -16.92
N THR A 99 4.53 -6.04 -16.03
CA THR A 99 3.21 -5.46 -16.38
C THR A 99 3.32 -3.99 -16.80
N GLY A 100 4.05 -3.17 -16.04
CA GLY A 100 4.27 -1.76 -16.36
C GLY A 100 5.02 -1.56 -17.68
N LEU A 101 6.05 -2.38 -17.92
CA LEU A 101 6.80 -2.40 -19.18
C LEU A 101 5.91 -2.79 -20.38
N ALA A 102 5.09 -3.84 -20.23
CA ALA A 102 4.21 -4.31 -21.29
C ALA A 102 3.13 -3.28 -21.66
N ILE A 103 2.46 -2.70 -20.64
CA ILE A 103 1.43 -1.68 -20.86
C ILE A 103 2.04 -0.42 -21.48
N SER A 104 3.16 0.07 -20.96
CA SER A 104 3.81 1.27 -21.53
C SER A 104 4.28 1.04 -22.97
N THR A 105 4.76 -0.17 -23.31
CA THR A 105 5.11 -0.54 -24.68
C THR A 105 3.89 -0.52 -25.60
N MET A 106 2.75 -1.06 -25.16
CA MET A 106 1.50 -0.96 -25.91
C MET A 106 1.06 0.50 -26.12
N LEU A 107 1.13 1.34 -25.09
CA LEU A 107 0.74 2.75 -25.21
C LEU A 107 1.64 3.52 -26.20
N LYS A 108 2.95 3.28 -26.16
CA LYS A 108 3.89 3.83 -27.14
C LYS A 108 3.56 3.35 -28.56
N HIS A 109 3.22 2.07 -28.73
CA HIS A 109 2.81 1.52 -30.03
C HIS A 109 1.53 2.20 -30.56
N LEU A 110 0.60 2.59 -29.68
CA LEU A 110 -0.60 3.34 -30.04
C LEU A 110 -0.34 4.82 -30.37
N GLY A 111 0.92 5.29 -30.28
CA GLY A 111 1.32 6.66 -30.62
C GLY A 111 1.38 7.63 -29.43
N PHE A 112 1.28 7.13 -28.19
CA PHE A 112 1.37 7.95 -26.99
C PHE A 112 2.81 8.01 -26.47
N HIS A 113 3.45 9.16 -26.63
CA HIS A 113 4.82 9.44 -26.22
C HIS A 113 4.85 10.73 -25.40
N LYS A 114 5.89 10.92 -24.58
CA LYS A 114 6.05 12.16 -23.80
C LYS A 114 6.03 13.43 -24.69
N ASP A 115 6.53 13.32 -25.91
CA ASP A 115 6.65 14.41 -26.89
C ASP A 115 5.45 14.47 -27.87
N SER A 116 4.37 13.74 -27.59
CA SER A 116 3.16 13.75 -28.43
C SER A 116 2.54 15.15 -28.48
N LYS A 117 2.25 15.64 -29.70
CA LYS A 117 1.62 16.95 -29.91
C LYS A 117 0.19 17.02 -29.36
N GLU A 118 -0.51 15.89 -29.38
CA GLU A 118 -1.85 15.79 -28.80
C GLU A 118 -1.74 15.52 -27.30
N PRO A 119 -2.37 16.34 -26.44
CA PRO A 119 -2.35 16.10 -25.01
C PRO A 119 -3.10 14.82 -24.69
N PHE A 120 -2.55 14.02 -23.78
CA PHE A 120 -3.23 12.85 -23.25
C PHE A 120 -3.01 12.71 -21.74
N ILE A 121 -3.91 12.01 -21.09
CA ILE A 121 -3.83 11.70 -19.66
C ILE A 121 -4.10 10.22 -19.45
N ILE A 122 -3.31 9.57 -18.59
CA ILE A 122 -3.47 8.16 -18.24
C ILE A 122 -4.03 8.09 -16.82
N LEU A 123 -5.20 7.49 -16.67
CA LEU A 123 -5.88 7.30 -15.40
C LEU A 123 -5.84 5.83 -14.98
N SER A 124 -5.78 5.57 -13.68
CA SER A 124 -5.89 4.21 -13.14
C SER A 124 -6.54 4.21 -11.76
N GLY A 125 -6.88 3.03 -11.26
CA GLY A 125 -7.09 2.85 -9.82
C GLY A 125 -5.77 2.90 -9.05
N ARG A 126 -5.83 3.17 -7.75
CA ARG A 126 -4.68 3.16 -6.83
C ARG A 126 -4.00 1.79 -6.77
N GLN A 127 -4.75 0.72 -6.48
CA GLN A 127 -4.18 -0.64 -6.37
C GLN A 127 -5.21 -1.74 -6.70
N SER A 128 -4.77 -2.98 -6.84
CA SER A 128 -5.65 -4.13 -7.04
C SER A 128 -5.91 -4.92 -5.75
N SER A 129 -7.11 -5.50 -5.61
CA SER A 129 -7.49 -6.22 -4.38
C SER A 129 -6.80 -7.57 -4.17
N ASP A 130 -6.30 -8.19 -5.24
CA ASP A 130 -5.60 -9.47 -5.21
C ASP A 130 -4.14 -9.32 -4.74
N GLY A 131 -3.43 -8.33 -5.30
CA GLY A 131 -2.01 -8.12 -5.09
C GLY A 131 -1.65 -6.94 -4.20
N ASP A 132 -2.53 -5.94 -4.00
CA ASP A 132 -2.30 -4.76 -3.14
C ASP A 132 -0.89 -4.14 -3.30
N THR A 133 -0.46 -3.91 -4.55
CA THR A 133 0.90 -3.40 -4.81
C THR A 133 0.95 -1.89 -4.99
N ALA A 134 -0.05 -1.30 -5.65
CA ALA A 134 -0.04 0.11 -6.08
C ALA A 134 1.11 0.51 -7.03
N HIS A 135 1.83 -0.46 -7.64
CA HIS A 135 3.06 -0.18 -8.41
C HIS A 135 2.84 0.23 -9.87
N VAL A 136 1.91 -0.44 -10.57
CA VAL A 136 1.79 -0.37 -12.03
C VAL A 136 1.63 1.06 -12.56
N PRO A 137 0.86 1.98 -11.93
CA PRO A 137 0.76 3.36 -12.42
C PRO A 137 2.11 4.08 -12.43
N SER A 138 2.89 3.98 -11.35
CA SER A 138 4.22 4.59 -11.27
C SER A 138 5.21 3.97 -12.26
N GLN A 139 5.13 2.66 -12.44
CA GLN A 139 5.97 1.93 -13.41
C GLN A 139 5.63 2.30 -14.85
N VAL A 140 4.36 2.49 -15.19
CA VAL A 140 3.94 3.01 -16.50
C VAL A 140 4.42 4.45 -16.69
N ALA A 141 4.27 5.30 -15.67
CA ALA A 141 4.73 6.69 -15.73
C ALA A 141 6.24 6.77 -16.00
N GLU A 142 7.04 6.00 -15.28
CA GLU A 142 8.48 5.97 -15.50
C GLU A 142 8.85 5.41 -16.88
N ALA A 143 8.29 4.26 -17.26
CA ALA A 143 8.60 3.65 -18.54
C ALA A 143 8.18 4.54 -19.73
N MET A 144 7.19 5.43 -19.56
CA MET A 144 6.79 6.42 -20.56
C MET A 144 7.53 7.77 -20.43
N GLY A 145 8.29 8.01 -19.36
CA GLY A 145 8.96 9.28 -19.09
C GLY A 145 7.97 10.41 -18.76
N LEU A 146 6.90 10.10 -18.02
CA LEU A 146 5.81 11.03 -17.70
C LEU A 146 5.82 11.44 -16.21
N PRO A 147 5.41 12.68 -15.88
CA PRO A 147 5.06 13.05 -14.52
C PRO A 147 3.86 12.23 -14.03
N GLN A 148 3.79 12.03 -12.71
CA GLN A 148 2.70 11.29 -12.10
C GLN A 148 2.16 11.96 -10.84
N ALA A 149 0.94 11.60 -10.49
CA ALA A 149 0.35 11.87 -9.19
C ALA A 149 -0.47 10.66 -8.74
N THR A 150 -0.09 10.05 -7.62
CA THR A 150 -0.81 8.90 -7.06
C THR A 150 -1.59 9.28 -5.81
N PHE A 151 -2.48 8.38 -5.36
CA PHE A 151 -3.36 8.61 -4.21
C PHE A 151 -4.27 9.84 -4.36
N ILE A 152 -4.79 10.05 -5.57
CA ILE A 152 -5.61 11.22 -5.90
C ILE A 152 -7.09 10.98 -5.60
N GLU A 153 -7.74 11.94 -4.95
CA GLU A 153 -9.19 11.91 -4.68
C GLU A 153 -9.99 12.50 -5.85
N ARG A 154 -9.50 13.63 -6.36
CA ARG A 154 -10.14 14.40 -7.44
C ARG A 154 -9.11 15.18 -8.23
N ILE A 155 -9.47 15.47 -9.48
CA ILE A 155 -8.68 16.30 -10.38
C ILE A 155 -9.54 17.37 -11.02
N GLU A 156 -8.90 18.49 -11.35
CA GLU A 156 -9.46 19.59 -12.11
C GLU A 156 -8.50 19.93 -13.24
N ALA A 157 -9.02 20.07 -14.45
CA ALA A 157 -8.20 20.46 -15.58
C ALA A 157 -8.22 21.97 -15.75
N ASN A 158 -7.03 22.55 -15.94
CA ASN A 158 -6.83 23.99 -16.02
C ASN A 158 -6.78 24.45 -17.50
N PRO A 159 -7.14 25.72 -17.78
CA PRO A 159 -7.06 26.28 -19.14
C PRO A 159 -5.65 26.29 -19.75
N ASP A 160 -4.60 26.30 -18.91
CA ASP A 160 -3.20 26.30 -19.31
C ASP A 160 -2.67 24.91 -19.71
N GLY A 161 -3.54 23.88 -19.76
CA GLY A 161 -3.16 22.52 -20.11
C GLY A 161 -2.55 21.71 -18.96
N THR A 162 -2.57 22.24 -17.74
CA THR A 162 -2.17 21.50 -16.53
C THR A 162 -3.37 20.85 -15.83
N ILE A 163 -3.08 19.93 -14.92
CA ILE A 163 -4.05 19.33 -14.01
C ILE A 163 -3.74 19.78 -12.58
N THR A 164 -4.76 20.20 -11.86
CA THR A 164 -4.74 20.34 -10.40
C THR A 164 -5.28 19.06 -9.79
N ALA A 165 -4.49 18.39 -8.95
CA ALA A 165 -4.85 17.11 -8.34
C ALA A 165 -4.82 17.21 -6.81
N ARG A 166 -5.90 16.78 -6.16
CA ARG A 166 -5.95 16.67 -4.70
C ARG A 166 -5.44 15.28 -4.29
N ARG A 167 -4.22 15.25 -3.75
CA ARG A 167 -3.56 14.04 -3.25
C ARG A 167 -3.85 13.87 -1.77
N ILE A 168 -4.21 12.65 -1.37
CA ILE A 168 -4.16 12.27 0.04
C ILE A 168 -2.70 12.11 0.44
N ILE A 169 -2.32 12.79 1.50
CA ILE A 169 -1.07 12.53 2.19
C ILE A 169 -1.38 12.00 3.57
N GLU A 170 -0.35 11.47 4.20
CA GLU A 170 -0.30 11.34 5.62
C GLU A 170 -0.83 12.65 6.27
N GLY A 171 -1.94 12.57 7.03
CA GLY A 171 -2.39 13.67 7.93
C GLY A 171 -3.14 14.81 7.29
N GLY A 172 -3.51 14.66 6.02
CA GLY A 172 -4.30 15.65 5.33
C GLY A 172 -4.22 15.45 3.84
N TYR A 173 -4.02 16.54 3.11
CA TYR A 173 -3.99 16.51 1.65
C TYR A 173 -3.02 17.55 1.09
N GLN A 174 -2.58 17.30 -0.14
CA GLN A 174 -1.85 18.25 -0.96
C GLN A 174 -2.62 18.57 -2.22
N ILE A 175 -2.50 19.80 -2.68
CA ILE A 175 -2.94 20.22 -4.00
C ILE A 175 -1.69 20.27 -4.88
N LEU A 176 -1.63 19.35 -5.85
CA LEU A 176 -0.54 19.25 -6.81
C LEU A 176 -0.96 19.91 -8.12
N LYS A 177 -0.02 20.54 -8.81
CA LYS A 177 -0.17 21.01 -10.19
C LYS A 177 0.87 20.31 -11.06
N LEU A 178 0.42 19.62 -12.11
CA LEU A 178 1.29 18.88 -13.04
C LEU A 178 0.85 19.06 -14.50
N PRO A 179 1.78 19.09 -15.47
CA PRO A 179 1.44 19.24 -16.88
C PRO A 179 0.89 17.95 -17.48
N MET A 180 0.19 18.07 -18.61
CA MET A 180 -0.09 16.94 -19.50
C MET A 180 1.03 16.83 -20.57
N PRO A 181 1.43 15.61 -20.98
CA PRO A 181 0.87 14.32 -20.56
C PRO A 181 1.30 13.85 -19.16
N CYS A 182 0.41 13.17 -18.44
CA CYS A 182 0.68 12.65 -17.08
C CYS A 182 -0.07 11.36 -16.76
N VAL A 183 0.36 10.69 -15.68
CA VAL A 183 -0.29 9.50 -15.11
C VAL A 183 -0.90 9.81 -13.75
N ILE A 184 -2.17 9.49 -13.55
CA ILE A 184 -2.90 9.74 -12.30
C ILE A 184 -3.57 8.47 -11.78
N SER A 185 -3.35 8.12 -10.51
CA SER A 185 -4.03 7.00 -9.86
C SER A 185 -5.00 7.46 -8.76
N PHE A 186 -6.22 6.91 -8.80
CA PHE A 186 -7.32 7.36 -7.93
C PHE A 186 -7.55 6.45 -6.72
N THR A 187 -7.77 7.08 -5.57
CA THR A 187 -8.23 6.41 -4.35
C THR A 187 -9.74 6.14 -4.40
N PRO A 188 -10.23 5.16 -3.61
CA PRO A 188 -11.66 4.91 -3.47
C PRO A 188 -12.46 6.03 -2.79
N THR A 189 -11.80 6.98 -2.14
CA THR A 189 -12.44 8.14 -1.52
C THR A 189 -12.87 9.20 -2.54
N GLY A 190 -12.58 8.96 -3.83
CA GLY A 190 -13.06 9.78 -4.93
C GLY A 190 -14.56 9.62 -5.20
N ILE A 191 -15.00 10.14 -6.34
CA ILE A 191 -16.42 10.18 -6.68
C ILE A 191 -16.96 8.77 -6.98
N LYS A 192 -18.13 8.47 -6.43
CA LYS A 192 -18.81 7.19 -6.58
C LYS A 192 -18.97 6.81 -8.06
N PRO A 193 -18.51 5.63 -8.50
CA PRO A 193 -18.61 5.23 -9.89
C PRO A 193 -20.06 5.15 -10.37
N ARG A 194 -20.33 5.73 -11.55
CA ARG A 194 -21.65 5.61 -12.17
C ARG A 194 -21.92 4.19 -12.69
N LYS A 195 -23.20 3.85 -12.82
CA LYS A 195 -23.62 2.60 -13.47
C LYS A 195 -23.66 2.76 -14.99
N PRO A 196 -23.46 1.67 -15.76
CA PRO A 196 -23.69 1.68 -17.21
C PRO A 196 -25.09 2.16 -17.59
N SER A 197 -25.20 2.83 -18.73
CA SER A 197 -26.49 3.23 -19.30
C SER A 197 -27.00 2.17 -20.30
N LEU A 198 -28.31 2.16 -20.57
CA LEU A 198 -28.91 1.26 -21.56
C LEU A 198 -28.33 1.50 -22.96
N LEU A 199 -28.22 2.77 -23.37
CA LEU A 199 -27.61 3.16 -24.65
C LEU A 199 -26.14 2.73 -24.73
N GLY A 200 -25.38 2.91 -23.65
CA GLY A 200 -24.01 2.43 -23.55
C GLY A 200 -23.92 0.91 -23.67
N ALA A 201 -24.84 0.15 -23.08
CA ALA A 201 -24.88 -1.30 -23.21
C ALA A 201 -25.13 -1.75 -24.66
N MET A 202 -25.99 -1.03 -25.39
CA MET A 202 -26.20 -1.28 -26.83
C MET A 202 -24.95 -0.97 -27.66
N LYS A 203 -24.26 0.16 -27.39
CA LYS A 203 -22.96 0.51 -28.01
C LYS A 203 -21.94 -0.60 -27.77
N ALA A 204 -21.73 -0.98 -26.51
CA ALA A 204 -20.76 -2.00 -26.11
C ALA A 204 -21.00 -3.37 -26.75
N ARG A 205 -22.25 -3.74 -27.04
CA ARG A 205 -22.58 -4.98 -27.74
C ARG A 205 -22.12 -4.97 -29.21
N ARG A 206 -22.09 -3.80 -29.84
CA ARG A 206 -21.67 -3.60 -31.25
C ARG A 206 -20.18 -3.27 -31.37
N SER A 207 -19.56 -2.73 -30.33
CA SER A 207 -18.13 -2.40 -30.31
C SER A 207 -17.25 -3.65 -30.32
N GLN A 208 -16.17 -3.59 -31.10
CA GLN A 208 -15.11 -4.59 -31.08
C GLN A 208 -14.02 -4.17 -30.09
N ILE A 209 -13.46 -5.16 -29.38
CA ILE A 209 -12.29 -4.96 -28.53
C ILE A 209 -11.06 -5.25 -29.37
N VAL A 210 -10.10 -4.33 -29.42
CA VAL A 210 -8.86 -4.52 -30.16
C VAL A 210 -7.91 -5.33 -29.30
N VAL A 211 -7.74 -6.61 -29.63
CA VAL A 211 -6.79 -7.50 -28.95
C VAL A 211 -5.44 -7.41 -29.65
N LYS A 212 -4.37 -7.27 -28.87
CA LYS A 212 -2.98 -7.20 -29.35
C LYS A 212 -2.14 -8.22 -28.59
N SER A 213 -1.27 -8.92 -29.31
CA SER A 213 -0.17 -9.73 -28.78
C SER A 213 1.09 -8.88 -28.55
N VAL A 214 2.14 -9.46 -27.96
CA VAL A 214 3.42 -8.75 -27.80
C VAL A 214 4.10 -8.48 -29.15
N ASP A 215 3.85 -9.35 -30.13
CA ASP A 215 4.38 -9.22 -31.48
C ASP A 215 3.61 -8.13 -32.26
N ASP A 216 2.29 -8.02 -32.06
CA ASP A 216 1.48 -6.95 -32.67
C ASP A 216 1.91 -5.55 -32.24
N ILE A 217 2.35 -5.39 -30.98
CA ILE A 217 2.85 -4.09 -30.47
C ILE A 217 4.32 -3.85 -30.81
N LYS A 218 4.97 -4.77 -31.55
CA LYS A 218 6.39 -4.70 -31.94
C LYS A 218 7.33 -4.57 -30.73
N MET A 219 7.07 -5.33 -29.67
CA MET A 219 7.94 -5.36 -28.50
C MET A 219 9.31 -5.95 -28.88
N SER A 220 10.40 -5.23 -28.57
CA SER A 220 11.77 -5.67 -28.87
C SER A 220 12.12 -6.99 -28.19
N GLU A 221 13.05 -7.74 -28.77
CA GLU A 221 13.51 -9.03 -28.19
C GLU A 221 14.07 -8.86 -26.77
N GLU A 222 14.75 -7.75 -26.49
CA GLU A 222 15.24 -7.42 -25.15
C GLU A 222 14.08 -7.24 -24.15
N ASN A 223 13.05 -6.49 -24.52
CA ASN A 223 11.88 -6.32 -23.66
C ASN A 223 11.06 -7.61 -23.52
N GLN A 224 11.03 -8.46 -24.55
CA GLN A 224 10.37 -9.77 -24.47
C GLN A 224 11.05 -10.69 -23.43
N LYS A 225 12.35 -10.50 -23.14
CA LYS A 225 13.06 -11.23 -22.07
C LYS A 225 12.71 -10.73 -20.67
N LEU A 226 12.09 -9.56 -20.55
CA LEU A 226 11.75 -8.89 -19.28
C LEU A 226 10.26 -9.01 -18.90
N ILE A 227 9.50 -9.83 -19.64
CA ILE A 227 8.08 -10.05 -19.39
C ILE A 227 7.76 -11.52 -19.08
N GLY A 228 6.59 -11.76 -18.51
CA GLY A 228 6.16 -13.10 -18.11
C GLY A 228 6.92 -13.62 -16.90
N ILE A 229 6.61 -14.86 -16.51
CA ILE A 229 7.14 -15.47 -15.28
C ILE A 229 8.68 -15.57 -15.26
N ASN A 230 9.32 -15.78 -16.41
CA ASN A 230 10.78 -15.93 -16.50
C ASN A 230 11.50 -14.58 -16.59
N GLY A 231 10.85 -13.54 -17.13
CA GLY A 231 11.42 -12.20 -17.24
C GLY A 231 11.12 -11.29 -16.06
N SER A 232 10.21 -11.72 -15.16
CA SER A 232 9.83 -10.96 -13.97
C SER A 232 10.99 -10.92 -12.97
N PRO A 233 11.40 -9.73 -12.50
CA PRO A 233 12.45 -9.61 -11.48
C PRO A 233 12.00 -10.06 -10.08
N THR A 234 10.72 -10.33 -9.86
CA THR A 234 10.21 -10.99 -8.65
C THR A 234 9.50 -12.30 -8.94
N LEU A 235 9.58 -13.23 -7.98
CA LEU A 235 8.88 -14.51 -8.03
C LEU A 235 8.18 -14.81 -6.70
N VAL A 236 7.03 -15.48 -6.75
CA VAL A 236 6.32 -15.97 -5.57
C VAL A 236 6.84 -17.36 -5.22
N ALA A 237 7.55 -17.48 -4.10
CA ALA A 237 8.19 -18.73 -3.68
C ALA A 237 7.28 -19.60 -2.80
N GLY A 238 6.35 -19.00 -2.07
CA GLY A 238 5.45 -19.73 -1.17
C GLY A 238 4.23 -18.90 -0.77
N ILE A 239 3.13 -19.58 -0.46
CA ILE A 239 1.89 -18.98 0.01
C ILE A 239 1.36 -19.80 1.18
N GLU A 240 1.12 -19.12 2.30
CA GLU A 240 0.59 -19.71 3.52
C GLU A 240 -0.75 -19.05 3.86
N ASN A 241 -1.68 -19.78 4.50
CA ASN A 241 -2.91 -19.16 4.99
C ASN A 241 -2.62 -18.43 6.31
N ILE A 242 -3.17 -17.22 6.45
CA ILE A 242 -3.06 -16.46 7.70
C ILE A 242 -4.16 -16.96 8.64
N GLU A 243 -3.78 -17.68 9.68
CA GLU A 243 -4.66 -18.04 10.79
C GLU A 243 -4.52 -17.00 11.91
N SER A 244 -5.59 -16.80 12.70
CA SER A 244 -5.54 -15.94 13.88
C SER A 244 -4.72 -16.64 14.97
N ASP A 245 -3.67 -15.99 15.47
CA ASP A 245 -2.91 -16.49 16.62
C ASP A 245 -3.58 -16.16 17.97
N ARG A 246 -4.72 -15.46 17.95
CA ARG A 246 -5.45 -15.09 19.17
C ARG A 246 -6.24 -16.26 19.77
N PRO A 247 -6.32 -16.35 21.11
CA PRO A 247 -7.17 -17.31 21.79
C PRO A 247 -8.67 -17.04 21.53
N PRO A 248 -9.56 -18.01 21.81
CA PRO A 248 -11.00 -17.81 21.70
C PRO A 248 -11.49 -16.64 22.56
N ILE A 249 -12.41 -15.84 22.02
CA ILE A 249 -12.95 -14.65 22.70
C ILE A 249 -13.63 -14.97 24.04
N MET A 250 -13.41 -14.11 25.03
CA MET A 250 -14.19 -14.09 26.27
C MET A 250 -15.40 -13.16 26.09
N MET A 251 -16.59 -13.75 25.98
CA MET A 251 -17.84 -12.99 25.90
C MET A 251 -18.32 -12.56 27.29
N ALA A 252 -18.69 -11.29 27.43
CA ALA A 252 -19.38 -10.79 28.61
C ALA A 252 -20.77 -11.43 28.75
N VAL A 253 -21.19 -11.71 29.98
CA VAL A 253 -22.47 -12.35 30.31
C VAL A 253 -23.24 -11.46 31.27
N GLY A 254 -24.50 -11.20 30.97
CA GLY A 254 -25.38 -10.35 31.76
C GLY A 254 -26.73 -10.18 31.10
N ASN A 255 -27.76 -9.90 31.90
CA ASN A 255 -29.12 -9.64 31.44
C ASN A 255 -29.47 -8.15 31.41
N SER A 256 -28.63 -7.30 31.99
CA SER A 256 -28.72 -5.83 31.94
C SER A 256 -27.44 -5.21 31.38
N GLU A 257 -27.51 -3.94 30.96
CA GLU A 257 -26.37 -3.20 30.42
C GLU A 257 -25.23 -3.11 31.44
N LYS A 258 -25.58 -2.89 32.72
CA LYS A 258 -24.64 -2.82 33.83
C LYS A 258 -23.94 -4.15 34.07
N GLU A 259 -24.68 -5.25 34.11
CA GLU A 259 -24.11 -6.59 34.27
C GLU A 259 -23.16 -6.96 33.12
N LEU A 260 -23.50 -6.57 31.89
CA LEU A 260 -22.62 -6.80 30.74
C LEU A 260 -21.31 -6.00 30.83
N VAL A 261 -21.37 -4.74 31.28
CA VAL A 261 -20.19 -3.90 31.49
C VAL A 261 -19.35 -4.41 32.66
N ASP A 262 -19.98 -4.80 33.77
CA ASP A 262 -19.29 -5.39 34.93
C ASP A 262 -18.59 -6.70 34.56
N SER A 263 -19.29 -7.59 33.85
CA SER A 263 -18.71 -8.84 33.34
C SER A 263 -17.53 -8.58 32.39
N LEU A 264 -17.63 -7.56 31.52
CA LEU A 264 -16.52 -7.17 30.66
C LEU A 264 -15.29 -6.71 31.47
N ILE A 265 -15.51 -5.85 32.47
CA ILE A 265 -14.43 -5.32 33.32
C ILE A 265 -13.75 -6.46 34.09
N GLU A 266 -14.54 -7.34 34.70
CA GLU A 266 -14.01 -8.52 35.40
C GLU A 266 -13.19 -9.42 34.49
N ASN A 267 -13.66 -9.66 33.25
CA ASN A 267 -12.93 -10.49 32.30
C ASN A 267 -11.58 -9.86 31.91
N ILE A 268 -11.55 -8.54 31.73
CA ILE A 268 -10.32 -7.80 31.41
C ILE A 268 -9.33 -7.84 32.59
N GLU A 269 -9.82 -7.71 33.82
CA GLU A 269 -9.01 -7.74 35.04
C GLU A 269 -8.48 -9.14 35.39
N LYS A 270 -9.29 -10.19 35.17
CA LYS A 270 -8.87 -11.60 35.35
C LYS A 270 -7.71 -11.99 34.42
N GLY A 271 -7.57 -11.32 33.26
CA GLY A 271 -6.51 -11.58 32.30
C GLY A 271 -6.61 -12.96 31.64
N GLY A 272 -5.54 -13.39 30.95
CA GLY A 272 -5.42 -14.74 30.38
C GLY A 272 -5.72 -14.88 28.88
N ASN A 273 -6.37 -13.89 28.26
CA ASN A 273 -6.62 -13.84 26.81
C ASN A 273 -5.60 -12.93 26.11
N GLU A 274 -4.31 -13.28 26.23
CA GLU A 274 -3.21 -12.51 25.63
C GLU A 274 -2.69 -13.18 24.35
N LEU A 275 -2.26 -12.34 23.40
CA LEU A 275 -1.71 -12.79 22.13
C LEU A 275 -0.32 -13.41 22.36
N VAL A 276 -0.27 -14.74 22.42
CA VAL A 276 1.00 -15.47 22.49
C VAL A 276 1.62 -15.52 21.09
N LYS A 277 2.73 -14.80 20.87
CA LYS A 277 3.52 -14.94 19.64
C LYS A 277 4.07 -16.37 19.59
N LYS A 278 3.52 -17.22 18.72
CA LYS A 278 4.09 -18.55 18.46
C LYS A 278 5.52 -18.38 17.94
N GLU A 279 6.44 -19.16 18.50
CA GLU A 279 7.81 -19.27 17.96
C GLU A 279 7.74 -19.65 16.47
N ALA A 280 8.63 -19.05 15.67
CA ALA A 280 8.72 -19.34 14.25
C ALA A 280 8.91 -20.85 14.05
N LYS A 281 7.99 -21.50 13.32
CA LYS A 281 8.12 -22.92 12.98
C LYS A 281 9.50 -23.15 12.34
N ALA A 282 10.24 -24.13 12.85
CA ALA A 282 11.53 -24.53 12.29
C ALA A 282 11.39 -24.72 10.77
N LYS A 283 12.23 -24.02 10.00
CA LYS A 283 12.26 -24.14 8.53
C LYS A 283 12.53 -25.60 8.20
N LYS A 284 11.66 -26.23 7.41
CA LYS A 284 11.95 -27.56 6.85
C LYS A 284 13.19 -27.42 5.98
N GLU A 285 14.29 -28.02 6.40
CA GLU A 285 15.49 -28.12 5.56
C GLU A 285 15.13 -28.92 4.31
N VAL A 286 15.31 -28.28 3.16
CA VAL A 286 15.13 -28.94 1.86
C VAL A 286 16.43 -29.70 1.60
N ASP A 287 16.33 -30.97 1.21
CA ASP A 287 17.49 -31.75 0.78
C ASP A 287 18.11 -31.10 -0.47
N THR A 288 19.26 -30.45 -0.28
CA THR A 288 20.03 -29.77 -1.33
C THR A 288 21.27 -30.57 -1.75
N THR A 289 21.32 -31.86 -1.42
CA THR A 289 22.49 -32.71 -1.71
C THR A 289 22.76 -32.75 -3.23
N GLY A 290 23.90 -32.19 -3.65
CA GLY A 290 24.36 -32.18 -5.05
C GLY A 290 24.00 -30.95 -5.90
N MET A 291 23.39 -29.91 -5.32
CA MET A 291 23.09 -28.65 -6.03
C MET A 291 24.20 -27.61 -5.84
N GLU A 292 24.50 -26.85 -6.89
CA GLU A 292 25.48 -25.75 -6.83
C GLU A 292 24.89 -24.56 -6.06
N VAL A 293 25.63 -24.03 -5.08
CA VAL A 293 25.26 -22.81 -4.36
C VAL A 293 25.82 -21.61 -5.11
N VAL A 294 24.94 -20.69 -5.52
CA VAL A 294 25.27 -19.52 -6.34
C VAL A 294 24.90 -18.25 -5.59
N ASP A 295 25.85 -17.31 -5.49
CA ASP A 295 25.61 -15.94 -5.06
C ASP A 295 25.42 -15.04 -6.29
N LEU A 296 24.22 -14.47 -6.44
CA LEU A 296 23.87 -13.63 -7.59
C LEU A 296 24.13 -12.13 -7.34
N ARG A 297 24.61 -11.74 -6.16
CA ARG A 297 24.81 -10.32 -5.80
C ARG A 297 25.89 -9.64 -6.64
N GLY A 298 26.90 -10.37 -7.11
CA GLY A 298 28.05 -9.80 -7.80
C GLY A 298 28.74 -8.72 -6.93
N ASP A 299 28.89 -7.51 -7.45
CA ASP A 299 29.48 -6.37 -6.73
C ASP A 299 28.52 -5.72 -5.72
N ASN A 300 27.24 -6.09 -5.70
CA ASN A 300 26.25 -5.39 -4.89
C ASN A 300 26.40 -5.73 -3.40
N LYS A 301 26.49 -4.71 -2.53
CA LYS A 301 26.66 -4.88 -1.08
C LYS A 301 25.99 -3.76 -0.29
N GLY A 302 25.43 -4.11 0.86
CA GLY A 302 24.87 -3.14 1.81
C GLY A 302 23.38 -2.88 1.60
N ILE A 303 22.77 -2.29 2.62
CA ILE A 303 21.33 -2.04 2.68
C ILE A 303 21.11 -0.53 2.60
N ILE A 304 20.25 -0.08 1.68
CA ILE A 304 19.85 1.31 1.57
C ILE A 304 18.42 1.49 2.11
N THR A 305 18.20 2.49 2.96
CA THR A 305 16.87 2.91 3.44
C THR A 305 16.61 4.36 3.05
N TRP A 306 15.35 4.75 2.91
CA TRP A 306 14.97 6.15 2.71
C TRP A 306 14.29 6.73 3.96
N ALA A 307 14.80 7.87 4.43
CA ALA A 307 14.20 8.65 5.52
C ALA A 307 13.23 9.69 4.96
N GLU A 308 11.95 9.51 5.25
CA GLU A 308 10.90 10.47 4.95
C GLU A 308 10.94 11.58 5.99
N VAL A 309 11.01 12.82 5.52
CA VAL A 309 10.99 14.02 6.37
C VAL A 309 9.65 14.72 6.20
N THR A 310 9.00 15.06 7.31
CA THR A 310 7.76 15.85 7.32
C THR A 310 7.94 17.03 8.25
N GLY A 311 8.00 18.23 7.69
CA GLY A 311 8.44 19.42 8.42
C GLY A 311 9.89 19.24 8.87
N ASP A 312 10.14 19.31 10.18
CA ASP A 312 11.47 19.21 10.77
C ASP A 312 11.69 17.89 11.53
N LYS A 313 10.98 16.82 11.13
CA LYS A 313 11.01 15.51 11.80
C LYS A 313 11.05 14.36 10.81
N ILE A 314 11.78 13.31 11.18
CA ILE A 314 11.76 12.03 10.47
C ILE A 314 10.44 11.32 10.77
N GLY A 315 9.78 10.84 9.73
CA GLY A 315 8.59 10.03 9.85
C GLY A 315 8.88 8.73 10.61
N ARG A 316 8.02 8.42 11.59
CA ARG A 316 8.13 7.17 12.35
C ARG A 316 8.29 5.92 11.48
N PRO A 317 7.56 5.74 10.35
CA PRO A 317 7.74 4.59 9.48
C PRO A 317 9.18 4.42 8.96
N SER A 318 9.92 5.52 8.75
CA SER A 318 11.33 5.44 8.33
C SER A 318 12.25 4.96 9.44
N LEU A 319 11.96 5.29 10.71
CA LEU A 319 12.70 4.75 11.85
C LEU A 319 12.38 3.26 12.06
N GLU A 320 11.14 2.85 11.83
CA GLU A 320 10.72 1.45 11.89
C GLU A 320 11.46 0.57 10.89
N LEU A 321 11.88 1.11 9.72
CA LEU A 321 12.69 0.39 8.71
C LEU A 321 14.07 -0.01 9.21
N LEU A 322 14.63 0.71 10.19
CA LEU A 322 15.97 0.45 10.68
C LEU A 322 16.03 -0.87 11.47
N THR A 323 14.92 -1.30 12.07
CA THR A 323 14.79 -2.61 12.74
C THR A 323 15.01 -3.78 11.78
N PRO A 324 14.20 -3.96 10.71
CA PRO A 324 14.44 -5.02 9.75
C PRO A 324 15.77 -4.81 9.01
N ALA A 325 16.21 -3.57 8.73
CA ALA A 325 17.51 -3.34 8.10
C ALA A 325 18.67 -3.89 8.96
N ARG A 326 18.64 -3.68 10.28
CA ARG A 326 19.66 -4.20 11.20
C ARG A 326 19.64 -5.72 11.27
N HIS A 327 18.46 -6.32 11.36
CA HIS A 327 18.32 -7.78 11.35
C HIS A 327 18.84 -8.41 10.06
N LEU A 328 18.54 -7.79 8.91
CA LEU A 328 19.04 -8.24 7.60
C LEU A 328 20.56 -8.07 7.50
N ALA A 329 21.12 -6.97 8.00
CA ALA A 329 22.56 -6.74 8.02
C ALA A 329 23.29 -7.82 8.84
N GLU A 330 22.77 -8.18 10.02
CA GLU A 330 23.31 -9.26 10.84
C GLU A 330 23.26 -10.62 10.13
N GLN A 331 22.18 -10.90 9.38
CA GLN A 331 22.04 -12.14 8.61
C GLN A 331 22.93 -12.21 7.36
N LEU A 332 23.21 -11.07 6.72
CA LEU A 332 24.11 -10.97 5.56
C LEU A 332 25.60 -11.00 5.97
N GLY A 333 25.87 -10.71 7.24
CA GLY A 333 27.20 -10.69 7.84
C GLY A 333 27.59 -9.29 8.34
N ASN A 334 28.39 -9.25 9.40
CA ASN A 334 28.71 -8.04 10.18
C ASN A 334 29.37 -6.88 9.39
N ASP A 335 29.87 -7.13 8.17
CA ASP A 335 30.44 -6.10 7.30
C ASP A 335 29.37 -5.35 6.47
N THR A 336 28.11 -5.77 6.55
CA THR A 336 26.99 -5.16 5.81
C THR A 336 26.59 -3.84 6.45
N LYS A 337 26.86 -2.73 5.76
CA LYS A 337 26.52 -1.39 6.23
C LYS A 337 25.08 -1.00 5.90
N ILE A 338 24.42 -0.32 6.84
CA ILE A 338 23.12 0.33 6.64
C ILE A 338 23.35 1.78 6.25
N THR A 339 22.97 2.13 5.02
CA THR A 339 23.00 3.50 4.50
C THR A 339 21.59 4.08 4.46
N THR A 340 21.34 5.18 5.15
CA THR A 340 20.06 5.89 5.06
C THR A 340 20.20 7.14 4.21
N VAL A 341 19.33 7.28 3.20
CA VAL A 341 19.26 8.48 2.37
C VAL A 341 18.30 9.48 3.01
N LEU A 342 18.81 10.67 3.26
CA LEU A 342 18.09 11.79 3.85
C LEU A 342 18.04 12.93 2.83
N ILE A 343 16.85 13.21 2.30
CA ILE A 343 16.61 14.20 1.25
C ILE A 343 15.73 15.31 1.83
N GLY A 344 16.15 16.56 1.69
CA GLY A 344 15.31 17.69 2.10
C GLY A 344 16.00 19.04 2.02
N LYS A 345 15.51 20.00 2.78
CA LYS A 345 16.09 21.33 2.95
C LYS A 345 16.56 21.50 4.39
N ASN A 346 17.85 21.81 4.60
CA ASN A 346 18.48 21.96 5.92
C ASN A 346 18.29 20.74 6.86
N VAL A 347 18.26 19.54 6.29
CA VAL A 347 17.96 18.29 7.02
C VAL A 347 19.18 17.65 7.67
N LYS A 348 20.40 18.15 7.43
CA LYS A 348 21.65 17.54 7.94
C LYS A 348 21.63 17.25 9.46
N HIS A 349 20.96 18.09 10.24
CA HIS A 349 20.85 17.94 11.69
C HIS A 349 20.06 16.68 12.12
N LEU A 350 19.14 16.18 11.29
CA LEU A 350 18.35 14.97 11.53
C LEU A 350 19.18 13.68 11.38
N ALA A 351 20.39 13.76 10.80
CA ALA A 351 21.28 12.62 10.68
C ALA A 351 21.63 12.00 12.05
N GLN A 352 21.73 12.83 13.09
CA GLN A 352 22.02 12.37 14.45
C GLN A 352 20.95 11.40 14.97
N THR A 353 19.67 11.71 14.73
CA THR A 353 18.56 10.82 15.10
C THR A 353 18.64 9.48 14.37
N LEU A 354 19.04 9.46 13.09
CA LEU A 354 19.22 8.21 12.34
C LEU A 354 20.36 7.37 12.91
N PHE A 355 21.48 7.99 13.31
CA PHE A 355 22.58 7.28 13.96
C PHE A 355 22.16 6.67 15.30
N GLU A 356 21.42 7.42 16.11
CA GLU A 356 20.92 6.95 17.41
C GLU A 356 19.96 5.77 17.28
N HIS A 357 19.21 5.67 16.17
CA HIS A 357 18.36 4.52 15.86
C HIS A 357 19.09 3.40 15.08
N GLY A 358 20.40 3.51 14.89
CA GLY A 358 21.24 2.42 14.38
C GLY A 358 21.51 2.44 12.89
N THR A 359 21.49 3.58 12.21
CA THR A 359 22.11 3.72 10.88
C THR A 359 23.63 3.78 10.98
N ASP A 360 24.37 3.27 9.98
CA ASP A 360 25.85 3.33 9.94
C ASP A 360 26.36 4.51 9.09
N GLU A 361 25.72 4.78 7.96
CA GLU A 361 26.04 5.89 7.06
C GLU A 361 24.77 6.66 6.69
N VAL A 362 24.81 8.00 6.71
CA VAL A 362 23.71 8.85 6.25
C VAL A 362 24.16 9.61 5.02
N VAL A 363 23.50 9.37 3.89
CA VAL A 363 23.68 10.16 2.66
C VAL A 363 22.73 11.34 2.72
N VAL A 364 23.29 12.54 2.87
CA VAL A 364 22.52 13.79 2.96
C VAL A 364 22.47 14.46 1.60
N VAL A 365 21.25 14.80 1.16
CA VAL A 365 20.98 15.54 -0.06
C VAL A 365 20.18 16.78 0.30
N GLU A 366 20.82 17.94 0.23
CA GLU A 366 20.20 19.23 0.55
C GLU A 366 19.97 20.06 -0.72
N HIS A 367 18.74 20.54 -0.89
CA HIS A 367 18.38 21.43 -1.98
C HIS A 367 17.12 22.24 -1.65
N ASP A 368 17.09 23.53 -1.98
CA ASP A 368 16.01 24.46 -1.58
C ASP A 368 14.62 24.05 -2.09
N LYS A 369 14.56 23.44 -3.27
CA LYS A 369 13.31 22.95 -3.89
C LYS A 369 12.82 21.58 -3.35
N LEU A 370 13.51 20.97 -2.39
CA LEU A 370 13.18 19.65 -1.85
C LEU A 370 12.63 19.70 -0.41
N GLU A 371 12.12 20.86 0.01
CA GLU A 371 11.47 21.02 1.33
C GLU A 371 10.27 20.08 1.51
N GLU A 372 9.49 19.87 0.44
CA GLU A 372 8.38 18.93 0.40
C GLU A 372 8.65 17.83 -0.64
N TYR A 373 8.05 16.66 -0.42
CA TYR A 373 8.24 15.49 -1.28
C TYR A 373 7.72 15.73 -2.71
N LEU A 374 8.60 15.54 -3.70
CA LEU A 374 8.28 15.55 -5.13
C LEU A 374 8.81 14.30 -5.79
N ILE A 375 7.93 13.54 -6.47
CA ILE A 375 8.27 12.21 -7.00
C ILE A 375 9.46 12.21 -7.98
N LEU A 376 9.51 13.13 -8.93
CA LEU A 376 10.53 13.12 -10.00
C LEU A 376 11.95 13.35 -9.45
N PRO A 377 12.25 14.44 -8.72
CA PRO A 377 13.60 14.65 -8.22
C PRO A 377 13.99 13.60 -7.18
N PHE A 378 13.06 13.17 -6.31
CA PHE A 378 13.36 12.12 -5.33
C PHE A 378 13.67 10.78 -6.01
N ALA A 379 12.94 10.40 -7.06
CA ALA A 379 13.22 9.19 -7.82
C ALA A 379 14.59 9.27 -8.50
N ASP A 380 14.94 10.41 -9.08
CA ASP A 380 16.23 10.56 -9.75
C ASP A 380 17.40 10.54 -8.77
N ILE A 381 17.30 11.24 -7.63
CA ILE A 381 18.29 11.20 -6.54
C ILE A 381 18.50 9.76 -6.05
N MET A 382 17.41 9.06 -5.74
CA MET A 382 17.50 7.67 -5.25
C MET A 382 18.13 6.76 -6.30
N THR A 383 17.78 6.91 -7.58
CA THR A 383 18.40 6.13 -8.66
C THR A 383 19.89 6.44 -8.81
N GLN A 384 20.32 7.72 -8.77
CA GLN A 384 21.73 8.08 -8.85
C GLN A 384 22.54 7.44 -7.70
N ILE A 385 22.02 7.48 -6.48
CA ILE A 385 22.65 6.87 -5.30
C ILE A 385 22.72 5.35 -5.43
N ILE A 386 21.63 4.69 -5.86
CA ILE A 386 21.59 3.24 -6.06
C ILE A 386 22.59 2.80 -7.13
N CYS A 387 22.65 3.52 -8.27
CA CYS A 387 23.59 3.21 -9.35
C CYS A 387 25.06 3.39 -8.92
N GLN A 388 25.36 4.40 -8.08
CA GLN A 388 26.72 4.65 -7.60
C GLN A 388 27.15 3.65 -6.52
N ARG A 389 26.26 3.32 -5.58
CA ARG A 389 26.58 2.51 -4.40
C ARG A 389 26.36 1.02 -4.60
N LYS A 390 25.53 0.63 -5.58
CA LYS A 390 25.18 -0.77 -5.87
C LYS A 390 24.75 -1.54 -4.59
N PRO A 391 23.71 -1.11 -3.87
CA PRO A 391 23.24 -1.83 -2.69
C PRO A 391 22.64 -3.18 -3.06
N GLU A 392 22.67 -4.16 -2.16
CA GLU A 392 22.02 -5.45 -2.38
C GLU A 392 20.52 -5.40 -2.07
N ILE A 393 20.11 -4.56 -1.10
CA ILE A 393 18.70 -4.39 -0.69
C ILE A 393 18.38 -2.90 -0.59
N ALA A 394 17.18 -2.52 -1.07
CA ALA A 394 16.63 -1.18 -0.86
C ALA A 394 15.26 -1.25 -0.17
N LEU A 395 15.14 -0.56 0.97
CA LEU A 395 13.95 -0.56 1.81
C LEU A 395 13.29 0.81 1.85
N PHE A 396 11.97 0.82 1.64
CA PHE A 396 11.13 2.00 1.70
C PHE A 396 9.98 1.78 2.68
N ALA A 397 9.48 2.83 3.32
CA ALA A 397 8.27 2.70 4.12
C ALA A 397 7.06 2.68 3.17
N ALA A 398 6.04 1.88 3.45
CA ALA A 398 4.85 1.77 2.59
C ALA A 398 3.83 2.90 2.85
N THR A 399 4.32 4.15 2.98
CA THR A 399 3.52 5.39 3.06
C THR A 399 2.96 5.77 1.70
N THR A 400 2.15 6.83 1.61
CA THR A 400 1.68 7.36 0.32
C THR A 400 2.84 7.77 -0.60
N ALA A 401 3.96 8.25 -0.03
CA ALA A 401 5.15 8.64 -0.77
C ALA A 401 6.01 7.42 -1.14
N GLY A 402 6.27 6.50 -0.20
CA GLY A 402 7.10 5.33 -0.47
C GLY A 402 6.44 4.30 -1.41
N ARG A 403 5.10 4.15 -1.36
CA ARG A 403 4.33 3.38 -2.36
C ARG A 403 4.34 4.02 -3.76
N GLU A 404 4.71 5.30 -3.86
CA GLU A 404 4.88 5.98 -5.14
C GLU A 404 6.33 5.90 -5.65
N LEU A 405 7.29 6.17 -4.76
CA LEU A 405 8.73 6.26 -5.04
C LEU A 405 9.34 4.90 -5.41
N ALA A 406 9.14 3.88 -4.57
CA ALA A 406 9.76 2.56 -4.75
C ALA A 406 9.47 1.91 -6.12
N PRO A 407 8.21 1.85 -6.61
CA PRO A 407 7.94 1.29 -7.94
C PRO A 407 8.52 2.12 -9.09
N ARG A 408 8.65 3.43 -8.92
CA ARG A 408 9.26 4.30 -9.92
C ARG A 408 10.78 4.06 -10.02
N VAL A 409 11.44 4.01 -8.86
CA VAL A 409 12.87 3.65 -8.75
C VAL A 409 13.11 2.25 -9.30
N GLY A 410 12.28 1.27 -8.96
CA GLY A 410 12.40 -0.10 -9.49
C GLY A 410 12.30 -0.19 -11.01
N MET A 411 11.45 0.64 -11.63
CA MET A 411 11.41 0.72 -13.10
C MET A 411 12.69 1.34 -13.68
N LYS A 412 13.25 2.40 -13.05
CA LYS A 412 14.54 3.00 -13.46
C LYS A 412 15.72 2.03 -13.34
N THR A 413 15.75 1.20 -12.31
CA THR A 413 16.86 0.28 -12.02
C THR A 413 16.66 -1.12 -12.60
N SER A 414 15.57 -1.36 -13.33
CA SER A 414 15.14 -2.70 -13.77
C SER A 414 14.98 -3.72 -12.63
N SER A 415 14.75 -3.23 -11.40
CA SER A 415 14.65 -4.05 -10.20
C SER A 415 13.20 -4.40 -9.88
N GLY A 416 13.03 -5.58 -9.29
CA GLY A 416 11.74 -6.02 -8.79
C GLY A 416 11.40 -5.35 -7.47
N VAL A 417 10.10 -5.05 -7.27
CA VAL A 417 9.61 -4.35 -6.08
C VAL A 417 8.56 -5.20 -5.39
N THR A 418 8.81 -5.54 -4.12
CA THR A 418 7.82 -6.20 -3.26
C THR A 418 7.09 -5.16 -2.42
N ALA A 419 5.76 -5.16 -2.51
CA ALA A 419 4.94 -4.17 -1.80
C ALA A 419 4.51 -4.64 -0.41
N ASP A 420 4.44 -3.71 0.54
CA ASP A 420 3.71 -3.84 1.80
C ASP A 420 4.11 -5.08 2.63
N CYS A 421 5.41 -5.31 2.75
CA CYS A 421 5.99 -6.43 3.48
C CYS A 421 5.76 -6.27 4.98
N THR A 422 5.40 -7.39 5.63
CA THR A 422 5.23 -7.47 7.09
C THR A 422 6.33 -8.28 7.76
N ALA A 423 7.14 -9.02 6.99
CA ALA A 423 8.37 -9.64 7.48
C ALA A 423 9.41 -9.68 6.36
N LEU A 424 10.68 -9.52 6.75
CA LEU A 424 11.84 -9.51 5.87
C LEU A 424 12.91 -10.38 6.53
N GLU A 425 13.39 -11.39 5.80
CA GLU A 425 14.43 -12.31 6.26
C GLU A 425 15.38 -12.64 5.11
N ILE A 426 16.62 -12.97 5.42
CA ILE A 426 17.52 -13.61 4.46
C ILE A 426 17.31 -15.12 4.52
N GLY A 427 17.22 -15.73 3.34
CA GLY A 427 17.14 -17.18 3.21
C GLY A 427 17.76 -17.67 1.92
N ASP A 428 17.37 -18.89 1.57
CA ASP A 428 17.86 -19.63 0.41
C ASP A 428 16.69 -19.83 -0.57
N TYR A 429 16.99 -19.97 -1.86
CA TYR A 429 16.01 -20.37 -2.88
C TYR A 429 16.52 -21.52 -3.71
N VAL A 430 15.75 -22.61 -3.73
CA VAL A 430 16.08 -23.80 -4.51
C VAL A 430 15.46 -23.69 -5.90
N ASP A 431 16.29 -23.31 -6.87
CA ASP A 431 15.92 -23.28 -8.28
C ASP A 431 16.08 -24.67 -8.90
N ARG A 432 15.03 -25.48 -8.78
CA ARG A 432 14.99 -26.84 -9.32
C ARG A 432 15.11 -26.90 -10.85
N LYS A 433 14.80 -25.82 -11.57
CA LYS A 433 14.88 -25.81 -13.04
C LYS A 433 16.33 -25.79 -13.52
N ASN A 434 17.19 -25.08 -12.78
CA ASN A 434 18.61 -24.93 -13.09
C ASN A 434 19.52 -25.71 -12.12
N SER A 435 18.94 -26.56 -11.27
CA SER A 435 19.66 -27.38 -10.27
C SER A 435 20.63 -26.59 -9.39
N ARG A 436 20.22 -25.40 -8.93
CA ARG A 436 21.05 -24.49 -8.13
C ARG A 436 20.32 -23.96 -6.90
N VAL A 437 21.08 -23.60 -5.88
CA VAL A 437 20.59 -22.92 -4.66
C VAL A 437 21.11 -21.48 -4.68
N ILE A 438 20.21 -20.51 -4.67
CA ILE A 438 20.56 -19.09 -4.62
C ILE A 438 20.61 -18.68 -3.15
N ARG A 439 21.78 -18.20 -2.69
CA ARG A 439 22.00 -17.72 -1.31
C ARG A 439 23.09 -16.63 -1.29
N PRO A 440 22.91 -15.53 -0.55
CA PRO A 440 21.70 -15.13 0.19
C PRO A 440 20.64 -14.49 -0.73
N ILE A 441 19.35 -14.63 -0.38
CA ILE A 441 18.24 -13.96 -1.06
C ILE A 441 17.23 -13.38 -0.07
N LEU A 442 16.65 -12.21 -0.37
CA LEU A 442 15.68 -11.55 0.50
C LEU A 442 14.32 -12.23 0.37
N HIS A 443 13.87 -12.85 1.47
CA HIS A 443 12.52 -13.37 1.64
C HIS A 443 11.61 -12.24 2.10
N SER A 444 10.91 -11.63 1.14
CA SER A 444 9.94 -10.58 1.42
C SER A 444 8.56 -11.17 1.63
N ARG A 445 8.13 -11.27 2.90
CA ARG A 445 6.80 -11.80 3.24
C ARG A 445 5.79 -10.68 3.31
N ARG A 446 4.71 -10.82 2.54
CA ARG A 446 3.63 -9.84 2.50
C ARG A 446 2.26 -10.50 2.56
N PRO A 447 1.29 -9.87 3.21
CA PRO A 447 -0.09 -10.27 3.09
C PRO A 447 -0.59 -10.04 1.66
N THR A 448 -1.42 -10.97 1.18
CA THR A 448 -2.05 -10.97 -0.13
C THR A 448 -3.51 -11.44 -0.01
N PHE A 449 -4.31 -11.20 -1.04
CA PHE A 449 -5.73 -11.60 -1.06
C PHE A 449 -6.52 -11.05 0.13
N GLY A 450 -6.39 -9.74 0.38
CA GLY A 450 -7.04 -9.06 1.49
C GLY A 450 -6.63 -9.62 2.84
N ASP A 451 -5.33 -9.86 3.05
CA ASP A 451 -4.72 -10.39 4.29
C ASP A 451 -5.19 -11.79 4.72
N SER A 452 -5.76 -12.56 3.80
CA SER A 452 -6.09 -13.98 4.05
C SER A 452 -4.90 -14.92 3.88
N LYS A 453 -3.87 -14.50 3.13
CA LYS A 453 -2.68 -15.31 2.85
C LYS A 453 -1.40 -14.51 2.99
N LEU A 454 -0.34 -15.17 3.44
CA LEU A 454 1.01 -14.62 3.52
C LEU A 454 1.83 -15.20 2.37
N ALA A 455 2.25 -14.35 1.43
CA ALA A 455 3.08 -14.73 0.31
C ALA A 455 4.54 -14.37 0.57
N THR A 456 5.46 -15.30 0.29
CA THR A 456 6.90 -15.05 0.29
C THR A 456 7.34 -14.75 -1.13
N ILE A 457 7.85 -13.55 -1.35
CA ILE A 457 8.30 -13.04 -2.65
C ILE A 457 9.81 -12.86 -2.61
N LEU A 458 10.48 -13.30 -3.66
CA LEU A 458 11.94 -13.21 -3.81
C LEU A 458 12.29 -12.33 -5.01
N GLY A 459 13.38 -11.57 -4.89
CA GLY A 459 13.92 -10.74 -5.97
C GLY A 459 15.13 -11.40 -6.64
N SER A 460 15.17 -11.39 -7.97
CA SER A 460 16.30 -11.94 -8.76
C SER A 460 17.23 -10.88 -9.33
N VAL A 461 16.85 -9.60 -9.24
CA VAL A 461 17.62 -8.44 -9.72
C VAL A 461 17.95 -7.51 -8.55
N TYR A 462 19.15 -6.93 -8.58
CA TYR A 462 19.68 -6.07 -7.51
C TYR A 462 19.59 -4.58 -7.87
N PRO A 463 19.29 -3.69 -6.90
CA PRO A 463 18.92 -4.03 -5.52
C PRO A 463 17.57 -4.75 -5.44
N GLN A 464 17.43 -5.64 -4.46
CA GLN A 464 16.13 -6.22 -4.13
C GLN A 464 15.31 -5.17 -3.38
N ILE A 465 14.28 -4.62 -4.01
CA ILE A 465 13.50 -3.51 -3.46
C ILE A 465 12.27 -4.04 -2.71
N SER A 466 12.10 -3.60 -1.47
CA SER A 466 10.90 -3.91 -0.67
C SER A 466 10.37 -2.69 0.04
N THR A 467 9.04 -2.54 0.05
CA THR A 467 8.36 -1.55 0.91
C THR A 467 7.83 -2.25 2.15
N ALA A 468 8.06 -1.69 3.32
CA ALA A 468 7.63 -2.25 4.60
C ALA A 468 6.34 -1.57 5.08
N ARG A 469 5.36 -2.36 5.53
CA ARG A 469 4.08 -1.84 6.06
C ARG A 469 4.33 -0.96 7.28
N ALA A 470 3.90 0.30 7.23
CA ALA A 470 3.99 1.23 8.35
C ALA A 470 3.27 0.68 9.59
N GLY A 471 3.88 0.81 10.77
CA GLY A 471 3.37 0.32 12.05
C GLY A 471 3.61 -1.17 12.33
N THR A 472 4.19 -1.92 11.38
CA THR A 472 4.44 -3.37 11.57
C THR A 472 5.72 -3.64 12.35
N PHE A 473 6.80 -2.93 12.05
CA PHE A 473 8.08 -3.08 12.74
C PHE A 473 8.16 -2.14 13.94
N ALA A 474 8.88 -2.55 14.98
CA ALA A 474 9.18 -1.65 16.10
C ALA A 474 10.22 -0.61 15.68
N VAL A 475 10.19 0.58 16.30
CA VAL A 475 11.30 1.53 16.20
C VAL A 475 12.46 1.00 17.06
N PRO A 476 13.71 0.99 16.56
CA PRO A 476 14.87 0.62 17.39
C PRO A 476 15.00 1.51 18.62
N GLU A 477 15.43 0.92 19.74
CA GLU A 477 15.74 1.69 20.94
C GLU A 477 16.85 2.71 20.68
N VAL A 478 16.71 3.89 21.27
CA VAL A 478 17.65 5.01 21.10
C VAL A 478 18.99 4.66 21.75
N GLN A 479 20.04 4.65 20.94
CA GLN A 479 21.43 4.49 21.38
C GLN A 479 22.07 5.88 21.49
N ALA A 480 21.86 6.53 22.63
CA ALA A 480 22.32 7.90 22.87
C ALA A 480 23.82 8.05 22.59
N GLY A 481 24.19 9.06 21.78
CA GLY A 481 25.58 9.36 21.44
C GLY A 481 26.20 8.46 20.36
N ARG A 482 25.44 7.55 19.74
CA ARG A 482 25.91 6.82 18.56
C ARG A 482 26.17 7.81 17.42
N THR A 483 27.32 7.67 16.79
CA THR A 483 27.75 8.47 15.62
C THR A 483 28.00 7.55 14.43
N GLY A 484 27.84 8.09 13.23
CA GLY A 484 28.21 7.40 11.99
C GLY A 484 28.76 8.37 10.94
N ASN A 485 28.88 7.90 9.70
CA ASN A 485 29.45 8.71 8.63
C ASN A 485 28.37 9.52 7.92
N ILE A 486 28.51 10.84 7.91
CA ILE A 486 27.68 11.72 7.07
C ILE A 486 28.38 11.87 5.72
N ILE A 487 27.65 11.61 4.64
CA ILE A 487 28.13 11.75 3.27
C ILE A 487 27.23 12.74 2.55
N GLU A 488 27.79 13.88 2.17
CA GLU A 488 27.07 14.86 1.35
C GLU A 488 27.07 14.39 -0.11
N PHE A 489 25.87 14.31 -0.69
CA PHE A 489 25.70 13.93 -2.08
C PHE A 489 25.05 15.07 -2.86
N GLN A 490 25.72 15.50 -3.93
CA GLN A 490 25.21 16.53 -4.84
C GLN A 490 24.55 15.86 -6.05
N PRO A 491 23.22 15.88 -6.15
CA PRO A 491 22.51 15.25 -7.25
C PRO A 491 22.58 16.09 -8.52
N THR A 492 22.58 15.43 -9.68
CA THR A 492 22.40 16.11 -10.97
C THR A 492 20.91 16.21 -11.27
N LEU A 493 20.28 17.35 -10.97
CA LEU A 493 18.85 17.58 -11.20
C LEU A 493 18.62 18.47 -12.43
N LYS A 494 17.58 18.18 -13.21
CA LYS A 494 17.19 18.94 -14.39
C LYS A 494 15.90 19.72 -14.12
N ASP A 495 15.64 20.76 -14.91
CA ASP A 495 14.38 21.51 -14.82
C ASP A 495 13.15 20.63 -15.09
N GLU A 496 13.30 19.58 -15.92
CA GLU A 496 12.27 18.57 -16.19
C GLU A 496 11.84 17.81 -14.93
N ASP A 497 12.70 17.70 -13.90
CA ASP A 497 12.35 17.03 -12.64
C ASP A 497 11.38 17.89 -11.81
N PHE A 498 11.35 19.22 -12.03
CA PHE A 498 10.53 20.15 -11.26
C PHE A 498 9.23 20.56 -11.96
N VAL A 499 8.77 19.79 -12.95
CA VAL A 499 7.52 20.10 -13.69
C VAL A 499 6.26 19.95 -12.83
N THR A 500 6.32 19.16 -11.76
CA THR A 500 5.24 19.04 -10.77
C THR A 500 5.50 20.00 -9.61
N SER A 501 4.49 20.77 -9.23
CA SER A 501 4.56 21.73 -8.11
C SER A 501 3.46 21.46 -7.08
N ILE A 502 3.76 21.79 -5.82
CA ILE A 502 2.78 21.75 -4.73
C ILE A 502 2.22 23.16 -4.58
N VAL A 503 0.91 23.30 -4.80
CA VAL A 503 0.18 24.56 -4.67
C VAL A 503 -0.17 24.83 -3.21
N GLU A 504 -0.58 23.79 -2.50
CA GLU A 504 -1.04 23.88 -1.13
C GLU A 504 -0.79 22.56 -0.40
N THR A 505 -0.38 22.64 0.86
CA THR A 505 -0.34 21.49 1.77
C THR A 505 -1.18 21.81 2.98
N VAL A 506 -2.19 20.97 3.24
CA VAL A 506 -3.05 21.08 4.42
C VAL A 506 -2.86 19.83 5.28
N ARG A 507 -2.40 20.03 6.50
CA ARG A 507 -2.26 18.99 7.52
C ARG A 507 -3.24 19.33 8.65
N GLY A 508 -4.11 18.39 9.02
CA GLY A 508 -5.13 18.61 10.06
C GLY A 508 -4.56 18.52 11.48
N ASP A 509 -5.22 19.17 12.45
CA ASP A 509 -4.91 19.11 13.89
C ASP A 509 -5.08 17.70 14.48
N GLY A 510 -5.85 16.84 13.80
CA GLY A 510 -5.91 15.39 14.05
C GLY A 510 -4.67 14.70 13.49
N GLY A 511 -3.49 15.06 14.02
CA GLY A 511 -2.19 14.67 13.50
C GLY A 511 -2.07 13.18 13.23
N LEU A 512 -1.50 12.85 12.06
CA LEU A 512 -1.00 11.53 11.68
C LEU A 512 -0.52 10.64 12.80
N THR A 513 0.26 11.25 13.68
CA THR A 513 0.99 10.62 14.76
C THR A 513 0.07 10.16 15.85
N SER A 514 -1.09 10.81 16.03
CA SER A 514 -1.97 10.52 17.17
C SER A 514 -2.48 9.08 17.17
N LEU A 515 -2.84 8.53 16.00
CA LEU A 515 -3.26 7.12 15.90
C LEU A 515 -2.10 6.12 16.03
N PHE A 516 -0.88 6.49 15.66
CA PHE A 516 0.29 5.61 15.81
C PHE A 516 0.84 5.64 17.25
N GLU A 517 0.71 6.78 17.93
CA GLU A 517 1.17 7.01 19.31
C GLU A 517 0.10 6.71 20.36
N ALA A 518 -1.16 6.50 19.95
CA ALA A 518 -2.24 6.17 20.85
C ALA A 518 -2.00 4.81 21.52
N ASP A 519 -2.08 4.80 22.85
CA ASP A 519 -2.14 3.60 23.66
C ASP A 519 -3.53 2.94 23.58
N ILE A 520 -4.59 3.75 23.40
CA ILE A 520 -5.98 3.28 23.30
C ILE A 520 -6.64 3.86 22.05
N ILE A 521 -7.24 3.02 21.22
CA ILE A 521 -8.01 3.47 20.05
C ILE A 521 -9.45 2.99 20.15
N VAL A 522 -10.39 3.93 20.07
CA VAL A 522 -11.84 3.63 20.00
C VAL A 522 -12.30 3.77 18.56
N SER A 523 -12.73 2.68 17.93
CA SER A 523 -13.01 2.64 16.50
C SER A 523 -14.46 2.33 16.18
N GLY A 524 -15.07 3.16 15.33
CA GLY A 524 -16.46 3.02 14.89
C GLY A 524 -16.61 2.32 13.54
N GLY A 525 -17.60 1.43 13.44
CA GLY A 525 -17.98 0.75 12.20
C GLY A 525 -19.24 1.30 11.55
N ARG A 526 -19.74 0.58 10.54
CA ARG A 526 -21.06 0.88 9.95
C ARG A 526 -22.19 0.80 11.00
N GLY A 527 -22.03 0.01 12.06
CA GLY A 527 -23.02 -0.07 13.14
C GLY A 527 -23.20 1.23 13.92
N THR A 528 -22.26 2.19 13.81
CA THR A 528 -22.21 3.41 14.62
C THR A 528 -22.48 4.70 13.83
N VAL A 529 -22.91 4.62 12.57
CA VAL A 529 -23.17 5.77 11.66
C VAL A 529 -24.45 6.56 11.99
N GLY A 530 -24.88 6.62 13.26
CA GLY A 530 -26.01 7.42 13.74
C GLY A 530 -25.72 8.93 13.77
N GLU A 531 -25.79 9.59 14.92
CA GLU A 531 -25.29 10.97 15.11
C GLU A 531 -23.75 11.03 14.96
N GLU A 532 -23.21 10.77 13.77
CA GLU A 532 -21.81 10.98 13.37
C GLU A 532 -20.74 10.43 14.34
N LEU A 533 -20.91 9.18 14.80
CA LEU A 533 -19.97 8.53 15.73
C LEU A 533 -19.83 9.22 17.10
N LYS A 534 -20.80 10.05 17.51
CA LYS A 534 -20.73 10.86 18.74
C LYS A 534 -20.30 10.06 19.97
N LEU A 535 -20.93 8.92 20.26
CA LEU A 535 -20.56 8.08 21.41
C LEU A 535 -19.14 7.50 21.32
N VAL A 536 -18.64 7.21 20.11
CA VAL A 536 -17.27 6.74 19.90
C VAL A 536 -16.27 7.85 20.19
N LYS A 537 -16.57 9.07 19.74
CA LYS A 537 -15.77 10.28 20.01
C LYS A 537 -15.79 10.64 21.49
N GLU A 538 -16.96 10.59 22.14
CA GLU A 538 -17.13 10.86 23.57
C GLU A 538 -16.33 9.88 24.45
N LEU A 539 -16.32 8.58 24.11
CA LEU A 539 -15.50 7.61 24.85
C LEU A 539 -14.00 7.89 24.69
N ALA A 540 -13.54 8.23 23.48
CA ALA A 540 -12.15 8.59 23.26
C ALA A 540 -11.76 9.88 24.00
N GLU A 541 -12.64 10.89 24.01
CA GLU A 541 -12.44 12.14 24.74
C GLU A 541 -12.44 11.94 26.26
N ALA A 542 -13.32 11.09 26.80
CA ALA A 542 -13.32 10.74 28.22
C ALA A 542 -11.98 10.12 28.65
N LEU A 543 -11.40 9.24 27.83
CA LEU A 543 -10.08 8.66 28.08
C LEU A 543 -8.97 9.72 27.99
N LYS A 544 -9.03 10.64 27.02
CA LYS A 544 -8.08 11.77 26.92
C LYS A 544 -8.14 12.67 28.15
N GLN A 545 -9.34 13.00 28.63
CA GLN A 545 -9.53 13.85 29.83
C GLN A 545 -8.92 13.21 31.09
N GLN A 546 -8.88 11.89 31.17
CA GLN A 546 -8.23 11.14 32.26
C GLN A 546 -6.70 11.08 32.16
N GLY A 547 -6.13 11.63 31.07
CA GLY A 547 -4.69 11.70 30.83
C GLY A 547 -4.12 10.55 30.00
N TYR A 548 -4.96 9.67 29.44
CA TYR A 548 -4.50 8.60 28.57
C TYR A 548 -4.28 9.08 27.14
N LYS A 549 -3.29 8.50 26.45
CA LYS A 549 -3.08 8.68 25.01
C LYS A 549 -4.14 7.88 24.24
N ALA A 550 -5.37 8.38 24.22
CA ALA A 550 -6.48 7.78 23.52
C ALA A 550 -6.81 8.53 22.22
N GLU A 551 -7.23 7.84 21.18
CA GLU A 551 -7.74 8.45 19.94
C GLU A 551 -8.95 7.71 19.38
N TRP A 552 -9.74 8.40 18.56
CA TRP A 552 -10.84 7.75 17.84
C TRP A 552 -10.42 7.40 16.40
N ALA A 553 -10.98 6.30 15.88
CA ALA A 553 -10.75 5.80 14.54
C ALA A 553 -12.07 5.30 13.92
N CYS A 554 -12.02 4.86 12.65
CA CYS A 554 -13.17 4.30 11.98
C CYS A 554 -12.82 3.23 10.95
N SER A 555 -13.80 2.39 10.63
CA SER A 555 -13.70 1.47 9.49
C SER A 555 -13.85 2.22 8.16
N ARG A 556 -13.31 1.66 7.07
CA ARG A 556 -13.43 2.22 5.72
C ARG A 556 -14.86 2.59 5.30
N VAL A 557 -15.86 1.80 5.70
CA VAL A 557 -17.26 2.06 5.33
C VAL A 557 -17.73 3.42 5.83
N VAL A 558 -17.25 3.84 7.00
CA VAL A 558 -17.60 5.14 7.61
C VAL A 558 -16.99 6.30 6.81
N VAL A 559 -15.77 6.11 6.30
CA VAL A 559 -15.10 7.09 5.43
C VAL A 559 -15.76 7.15 4.05
N ASP A 560 -16.03 5.99 3.46
CA ASP A 560 -16.69 5.88 2.15
C ASP A 560 -18.11 6.51 2.17
N GLU A 561 -18.79 6.51 3.32
CA GLU A 561 -20.10 7.17 3.53
C GLU A 561 -19.99 8.67 3.92
N GLY A 562 -18.78 9.19 4.13
CA GLY A 562 -18.52 10.61 4.38
C GLY A 562 -18.63 11.06 5.85
N TYR A 563 -18.76 10.14 6.81
CA TYR A 563 -18.89 10.47 8.24
C TYR A 563 -17.54 10.72 8.94
N ALA A 564 -16.43 10.36 8.30
CA ALA A 564 -15.10 10.53 8.87
C ALA A 564 -14.04 10.75 7.79
N GLU A 565 -12.95 11.40 8.17
CA GLU A 565 -11.80 11.65 7.29
C GLU A 565 -10.98 10.38 7.08
N TYR A 566 -10.34 10.26 5.91
CA TYR A 566 -9.43 9.14 5.60
C TYR A 566 -8.29 8.99 6.62
N ALA A 567 -7.84 10.11 7.22
CA ALA A 567 -6.83 10.10 8.27
C ALA A 567 -7.23 9.26 9.50
N ARG A 568 -8.53 9.00 9.70
CA ARG A 568 -9.06 8.21 10.82
C ARG A 568 -9.36 6.76 10.44
N GLN A 569 -9.14 6.38 9.17
CA GLN A 569 -9.43 5.04 8.68
C GLN A 569 -8.41 4.02 9.21
N VAL A 570 -8.90 2.94 9.82
CA VAL A 570 -8.09 1.77 10.19
C VAL A 570 -8.41 0.59 9.28
N GLY A 571 -7.36 -0.10 8.83
CA GLY A 571 -7.44 -1.26 7.95
C GLY A 571 -6.36 -1.25 6.86
N GLN A 572 -6.38 -2.28 6.01
CA GLN A 572 -5.50 -2.52 4.87
C GLN A 572 -5.32 -1.30 3.96
N THR A 573 -6.40 -0.58 3.68
CA THR A 573 -6.36 0.62 2.83
C THR A 573 -6.32 1.91 3.63
N GLY A 574 -6.18 1.84 4.96
CA GLY A 574 -6.02 2.97 5.86
C GLY A 574 -4.74 2.81 6.67
N LYS A 575 -4.82 3.02 7.97
CA LYS A 575 -3.70 2.86 8.89
C LYS A 575 -3.69 1.47 9.53
N THR A 576 -2.49 0.92 9.68
CA THR A 576 -2.21 -0.19 10.60
C THR A 576 -1.76 0.40 11.92
N VAL A 577 -2.47 0.06 12.99
CA VAL A 577 -2.26 0.65 14.31
C VAL A 577 -1.82 -0.43 15.30
N ARG A 578 -1.00 -0.03 16.27
CA ARG A 578 -0.48 -0.92 17.33
C ARG A 578 -0.72 -0.38 18.74
N PRO A 579 -1.96 0.03 19.10
CA PRO A 579 -2.27 0.41 20.47
C PRO A 579 -2.17 -0.79 21.42
N LYS A 580 -2.04 -0.48 22.71
CA LYS A 580 -2.22 -1.48 23.77
C LYS A 580 -3.65 -2.00 23.76
N ILE A 581 -4.63 -1.12 23.49
CA ILE A 581 -6.05 -1.47 23.48
C ILE A 581 -6.76 -0.90 22.24
N TYR A 582 -7.55 -1.74 21.57
CA TYR A 582 -8.42 -1.36 20.46
C TYR A 582 -9.87 -1.74 20.75
N ILE A 583 -10.76 -0.74 20.84
CA ILE A 583 -12.20 -0.93 21.10
C ILE A 583 -12.94 -0.84 19.77
N ALA A 584 -13.38 -1.98 19.23
CA ALA A 584 -14.09 -2.10 17.98
C ALA A 584 -15.62 -2.04 18.20
N VAL A 585 -16.24 -0.89 17.92
CA VAL A 585 -17.68 -0.66 18.12
C VAL A 585 -18.43 -0.74 16.80
N GLY A 586 -19.36 -1.70 16.68
CA GLY A 586 -20.21 -1.84 15.49
C GLY A 586 -19.43 -2.23 14.22
N ILE A 587 -18.25 -2.81 14.37
CA ILE A 587 -17.37 -3.25 13.29
C ILE A 587 -17.61 -4.74 13.02
N SER A 588 -17.87 -5.13 11.77
CA SER A 588 -18.16 -6.52 11.39
C SER A 588 -16.94 -7.43 11.42
N GLY A 589 -15.72 -6.87 11.35
CA GLY A 589 -14.48 -7.62 11.26
C GLY A 589 -14.19 -8.15 9.86
N ALA A 590 -14.42 -7.33 8.83
CA ALA A 590 -13.96 -7.64 7.48
C ALA A 590 -12.43 -7.80 7.47
N ILE A 591 -11.90 -8.72 6.65
CA ILE A 591 -10.46 -9.04 6.65
C ILE A 591 -9.61 -7.79 6.37
N GLN A 592 -10.11 -6.90 5.52
CA GLN A 592 -9.48 -5.60 5.24
C GLN A 592 -9.39 -4.70 6.46
N HIS A 593 -10.30 -4.78 7.43
CA HIS A 593 -10.18 -4.00 8.67
C HIS A 593 -9.25 -4.70 9.67
N LEU A 594 -9.39 -6.03 9.80
CA LEU A 594 -8.56 -6.87 10.68
C LEU A 594 -7.07 -6.74 10.37
N ALA A 595 -6.72 -6.61 9.09
CA ALA A 595 -5.39 -6.28 8.59
C ALA A 595 -4.70 -5.10 9.31
N GLY A 596 -5.49 -4.08 9.68
CA GLY A 596 -5.00 -2.88 10.34
C GLY A 596 -4.85 -2.99 11.85
N ILE A 597 -5.38 -4.05 12.47
CA ILE A 597 -5.42 -4.23 13.93
C ILE A 597 -4.78 -5.55 14.38
N LYS A 598 -4.08 -6.24 13.49
CA LYS A 598 -3.50 -7.57 13.76
C LYS A 598 -2.55 -7.56 14.97
N GLU A 599 -1.66 -6.56 15.03
CA GLU A 599 -0.60 -6.42 16.03
C GLU A 599 -1.03 -5.68 17.31
N VAL A 600 -2.32 -5.36 17.46
CA VAL A 600 -2.86 -4.73 18.69
C VAL A 600 -2.61 -5.63 19.90
N GLY A 601 -2.37 -5.04 21.08
CA GLY A 601 -2.31 -5.81 22.32
C GLY A 601 -3.64 -6.52 22.61
N LYS A 602 -4.64 -5.76 23.07
CA LYS A 602 -5.99 -6.23 23.40
C LYS A 602 -7.06 -5.63 22.50
N ILE A 603 -7.94 -6.45 21.94
CA ILE A 603 -9.09 -6.05 21.12
C ILE A 603 -10.37 -6.33 21.91
N ILE A 604 -11.16 -5.28 22.12
CA ILE A 604 -12.48 -5.33 22.76
C ILE A 604 -13.53 -5.07 21.68
N ALA A 605 -14.41 -6.03 21.41
CA ALA A 605 -15.44 -5.90 20.38
C ALA A 605 -16.83 -5.68 20.99
N ILE A 606 -17.55 -4.66 20.52
CA ILE A 606 -18.95 -4.39 20.87
C ILE A 606 -19.77 -4.47 19.59
N ASN A 607 -20.64 -5.47 19.48
CA ASN A 607 -21.47 -5.65 18.28
C ASN A 607 -22.83 -6.27 18.63
N GLN A 608 -23.89 -5.81 17.98
CA GLN A 608 -25.22 -6.37 18.15
C GLN A 608 -25.36 -7.78 17.52
N ASN A 609 -24.57 -8.08 16.49
CA ASN A 609 -24.63 -9.38 15.81
C ASN A 609 -23.66 -10.38 16.47
N PRO A 610 -24.15 -11.43 17.16
CA PRO A 610 -23.30 -12.44 17.83
C PRO A 610 -22.45 -13.26 16.85
N LYS A 611 -22.81 -13.26 15.56
CA LYS A 611 -22.07 -13.95 14.48
C LYS A 611 -21.09 -13.03 13.76
N ALA A 612 -20.83 -11.82 14.25
CA ALA A 612 -19.88 -10.91 13.64
C ALA A 612 -18.46 -11.53 13.62
N ASN A 613 -17.76 -11.40 12.49
CA ASN A 613 -16.42 -11.99 12.33
C ASN A 613 -15.40 -11.34 13.28
N ILE A 614 -15.62 -10.10 13.71
CA ILE A 614 -14.76 -9.41 14.68
C ILE A 614 -14.59 -10.22 15.97
N PHE A 615 -15.62 -10.95 16.42
CA PHE A 615 -15.55 -11.75 17.65
C PHE A 615 -14.57 -12.93 17.54
N ARG A 616 -14.20 -13.37 16.33
CA ARG A 616 -13.18 -14.41 16.15
C ARG A 616 -11.75 -13.89 16.31
N HIS A 617 -11.58 -12.57 16.33
CA HIS A 617 -10.28 -11.91 16.38
C HIS A 617 -10.20 -10.91 17.54
N ALA A 618 -11.19 -10.88 18.43
CA ALA A 618 -11.21 -10.04 19.62
C ALA A 618 -10.93 -10.89 20.86
N ASP A 619 -10.29 -10.29 21.86
CA ASP A 619 -9.96 -10.98 23.10
C ASP A 619 -11.15 -10.92 24.06
N PHE A 620 -11.88 -9.80 24.05
CA PHE A 620 -13.08 -9.58 24.85
C PHE A 620 -14.24 -9.10 23.97
N GLY A 621 -15.46 -9.54 24.27
CA GLY A 621 -16.63 -9.23 23.46
C GLY A 621 -17.87 -8.91 24.28
N VAL A 622 -18.64 -7.90 23.85
CA VAL A 622 -20.00 -7.64 24.33
C VAL A 622 -20.98 -7.73 23.18
N CYS A 623 -21.99 -8.58 23.33
CA CYS A 623 -23.08 -8.70 22.38
C CYS A 623 -24.26 -7.83 22.82
N GLY A 624 -24.48 -6.69 22.15
CA GLY A 624 -25.57 -5.78 22.48
C GLY A 624 -25.55 -4.51 21.64
N LEU A 625 -26.52 -3.63 21.89
CA LEU A 625 -26.60 -2.33 21.23
C LEU A 625 -25.55 -1.38 21.78
N TYR A 626 -24.80 -0.73 20.89
CA TYR A 626 -23.73 0.19 21.31
C TYR A 626 -24.28 1.44 22.01
N GLN A 627 -25.52 1.84 21.69
CA GLN A 627 -26.18 2.98 22.33
C GLN A 627 -26.42 2.77 23.82
N ASP A 628 -26.54 1.51 24.25
CA ASP A 628 -26.81 1.16 25.63
C ASP A 628 -25.50 0.89 26.38
N ILE A 629 -24.53 0.26 25.71
CA ILE A 629 -23.26 -0.16 26.32
C ILE A 629 -22.27 1.00 26.45
N LEU A 630 -22.14 1.88 25.44
CA LEU A 630 -21.13 2.94 25.46
C LEU A 630 -21.36 3.98 26.57
N PRO A 631 -22.58 4.46 26.84
CA PRO A 631 -22.80 5.43 27.93
C PRO A 631 -22.38 4.91 29.30
N GLU A 632 -22.68 3.64 29.62
CA GLU A 632 -22.25 3.04 30.89
C GLU A 632 -20.72 2.89 30.96
N LEU A 633 -20.07 2.51 29.85
CA LEU A 633 -18.61 2.49 29.76
C LEU A 633 -17.98 3.88 29.93
N ILE A 634 -18.58 4.92 29.31
CA ILE A 634 -18.11 6.31 29.45
C ILE A 634 -18.16 6.74 30.92
N GLU A 635 -19.24 6.40 31.63
CA GLU A 635 -19.38 6.73 33.05
C GLU A 635 -18.32 6.01 33.91
N ARG A 636 -18.02 4.74 33.64
CA ARG A 636 -16.93 4.01 34.31
C ARG A 636 -15.55 4.58 34.00
N VAL A 637 -15.31 5.02 32.77
CA VAL A 637 -14.07 5.69 32.39
C VAL A 637 -13.92 7.03 33.13
N LYS A 638 -15.01 7.81 33.26
CA LYS A 638 -15.02 9.03 34.08
C LYS A 638 -14.71 8.76 35.55
N GLN A 639 -15.09 7.58 36.06
CA GLN A 639 -14.77 7.10 37.41
C GLN A 639 -13.32 6.58 37.55
N GLY A 640 -12.53 6.56 36.47
CA GLY A 640 -11.10 6.23 36.49
C GLY A 640 -10.72 4.87 35.90
N TYR A 641 -11.66 4.14 35.29
CA TYR A 641 -11.35 2.88 34.62
C TYR A 641 -10.62 3.08 33.29
N ALA A 642 -9.57 2.31 33.03
CA ALA A 642 -8.72 2.46 31.85
C ALA A 642 -8.36 1.13 31.17
N PHE A 643 -9.24 0.12 31.27
CA PHE A 643 -9.11 -1.17 30.57
C PHE A 643 -7.76 -1.89 30.81
N GLY A 644 -7.10 -1.62 31.95
CA GLY A 644 -5.81 -2.23 32.32
C GLY A 644 -4.56 -1.54 31.80
N VAL A 645 -4.66 -0.30 31.27
CA VAL A 645 -3.48 0.51 30.90
C VAL A 645 -3.03 1.36 32.09
N THR A 646 -1.76 1.22 32.50
CA THR A 646 -1.10 2.14 33.43
C THR A 646 -0.74 3.46 32.72
N LYS A 647 -0.94 4.58 33.43
CA LYS A 647 -0.70 5.94 32.92
C LYS A 647 0.74 6.16 32.48
#